data_AF-A0A5C6FM60-F1
#
_entry.id   AF-A0A5C6FM60-F1
#
_cell.length_a   1.000
_cell.length_b   1.000
_cell.length_c   1.000
_cell.angle_alpha   90.00
_cell.angle_beta   90.00
_cell.angle_gamma   90.00
#
_symmetry.space_group_name_H-M   'P 1'
#
loop_
_entity.id
_entity.type
_entity.pdbx_description
1 polymer ?
#
loop_
_entity_poly.entity_id
_entity_poly.type
_entity_poly.pdbx_seq_one_letter_code
_entity_poly.pdbx_strand_id
1 'polypeptide(L)'
;MIFRVTICCLALMPISCFEVSIFGQDVANATSKSNADSGNATILGPWAERAIEKHGSKYGVFDSKLAGTRVSYQVFLPEAYDSQPLRRYPVVYWLHGSGGSQYQARELVEVLRPAIRAGDLLPIIVVGVNGRKKSGYTDAKDGNSPVQSVIVKELIPHIDASFRTIAQRKGRAIAGFSMGGTGAAKIGLGHPELFGAVSILACGMDTVERHKKRGSSFQEVYGNDAAYYNEQSPFTLATKNAAKIRENSLVRILVGEHDRGLERNRKFHQLLDRQQINHEFRIIENAGHSSGALYAGATKETIGFYHTAFANIQTSISESVPEPGRRPRLLVTTDIGGDPDDQQSMIRLMLYSNEFEIEGLVASSAGTPGELKESVVRPELIRQIVEAYGEVRPRLVKHAEDWPEAKELLSKIKSGNANRGRKAIGQGHDTEGSKWIIRQVDSGSAQRPLNIAIWGGQTELAQALFRVRADRGAEGLVAFVQRFRVYDVGDQDGLASWMMAGFPGMHYVLSAAEKGHDRREAAFRGMYLSGDESLTSRAWVTKHILSSSQLGALYPTKTWTKPNPHGCMKEGDTPSWFFFLPLGGNNPDDPTHAGWGGRFRKTEQGWYRDTGLDNDPRNTVSRWREDYQADFARRLDWCRER
;
A
#
# COMPACT_ATOMS: atom_id res chain seq x y z
N MET A 1 78.90 2.78 -1.81
CA MET A 1 80.21 2.20 -2.20
C MET A 1 79.98 1.38 -3.47
N ILE A 2 80.47 1.88 -4.63
CA ILE A 2 80.91 1.18 -5.89
C ILE A 2 79.92 0.19 -6.56
N PHE A 3 79.67 0.10 -7.88
CA PHE A 3 79.73 0.91 -9.12
C PHE A 3 79.06 0.05 -10.23
N ARG A 4 78.78 0.66 -11.40
CA ARG A 4 78.49 0.09 -12.76
C ARG A 4 77.02 -0.26 -13.09
N VAL A 5 76.35 0.19 -14.17
CA VAL A 5 76.59 0.65 -15.58
C VAL A 5 75.87 -0.32 -16.56
N THR A 6 74.78 0.19 -17.15
CA THR A 6 74.35 0.18 -18.58
C THR A 6 74.22 -1.15 -19.37
N ILE A 7 73.08 -1.39 -20.05
CA ILE A 7 72.88 -1.36 -21.54
C ILE A 7 71.49 -1.88 -21.96
N CYS A 8 71.02 -1.26 -23.05
CA CYS A 8 69.78 -1.30 -23.84
C CYS A 8 69.27 -2.66 -24.39
N CYS A 9 67.97 -2.74 -24.74
CA CYS A 9 67.43 -2.66 -26.13
C CYS A 9 66.06 -3.37 -26.34
N LEU A 10 65.16 -2.65 -27.03
CA LEU A 10 64.19 -3.06 -28.08
C LEU A 10 63.12 -4.17 -27.86
N ALA A 11 61.86 -3.72 -27.98
CA ALA A 11 60.84 -4.10 -28.98
C ALA A 11 59.79 -5.22 -28.71
N LEU A 12 58.56 -4.87 -29.09
CA LEU A 12 57.38 -5.65 -29.53
C LEU A 12 56.38 -6.22 -28.50
N MET A 13 55.15 -5.70 -28.62
CA MET A 13 53.84 -6.25 -28.21
C MET A 13 53.51 -7.58 -28.92
N PRO A 14 52.37 -8.27 -28.66
CA PRO A 14 51.52 -8.40 -27.46
C PRO A 14 51.13 -9.89 -27.19
N ILE A 15 50.30 -10.15 -26.17
CA ILE A 15 49.12 -11.06 -26.15
C ILE A 15 48.84 -11.56 -24.72
N SER A 16 47.56 -11.55 -24.42
CA SER A 16 46.82 -11.78 -23.18
C SER A 16 46.86 -13.20 -22.60
N CYS A 17 46.85 -13.29 -21.26
CA CYS A 17 45.81 -13.95 -20.43
C CYS A 17 46.34 -14.60 -19.14
N PHE A 18 45.45 -14.61 -18.14
CA PHE A 18 45.35 -15.43 -16.93
C PHE A 18 45.79 -14.88 -15.56
N GLU A 19 44.92 -15.25 -14.63
CA GLU A 19 44.64 -14.91 -13.22
C GLU A 19 45.82 -15.02 -12.25
N VAL A 20 45.74 -14.34 -11.09
CA VAL A 20 45.29 -14.92 -9.80
C VAL A 20 45.45 -13.87 -8.67
N SER A 21 44.40 -13.83 -7.85
CA SER A 21 44.20 -13.36 -6.46
C SER A 21 45.41 -13.01 -5.59
N ILE A 22 45.22 -12.07 -4.64
CA ILE A 22 45.22 -12.33 -3.17
C ILE A 22 45.07 -11.02 -2.34
N PHE A 23 44.03 -11.03 -1.50
CA PHE A 23 43.87 -10.47 -0.14
C PHE A 23 44.05 -8.97 0.19
N GLY A 24 43.09 -8.48 1.00
CA GLY A 24 43.44 -7.75 2.22
C GLY A 24 42.54 -6.59 2.63
N GLN A 25 41.58 -6.88 3.52
CA GLN A 25 41.19 -6.08 4.70
C GLN A 25 40.55 -4.68 4.55
N ASP A 26 39.26 -4.64 4.93
CA ASP A 26 38.71 -3.97 6.13
C ASP A 26 37.40 -3.23 5.84
N VAL A 27 36.30 -3.83 6.30
CA VAL A 27 34.95 -3.25 6.26
C VAL A 27 34.59 -2.86 7.69
N ALA A 28 34.69 -1.56 7.97
CA ALA A 28 34.18 -0.96 9.20
C ALA A 28 33.14 0.14 8.85
N ASN A 29 31.89 -0.14 9.24
CA ASN A 29 30.84 0.79 9.70
C ASN A 29 30.71 2.16 9.02
N ALA A 30 29.79 2.27 8.05
CA ALA A 30 29.15 3.54 7.70
C ALA A 30 27.87 3.71 8.53
N THR A 31 27.99 4.49 9.61
CA THR A 31 26.85 5.06 10.34
C THR A 31 26.31 6.26 9.57
N SER A 32 25.00 6.30 9.34
CA SER A 32 24.31 7.44 8.76
C SER A 32 24.27 8.60 9.76
N LYS A 33 25.11 9.61 9.50
CA LYS A 33 24.95 10.95 10.06
C LYS A 33 24.58 11.92 8.95
N SER A 34 23.59 12.74 9.28
CA SER A 34 23.15 13.95 8.59
C SER A 34 24.32 14.77 8.02
N ASN A 35 24.28 15.07 6.73
CA ASN A 35 25.03 16.18 6.14
C ASN A 35 24.05 17.12 5.45
N ALA A 36 23.64 18.15 6.18
CA ALA A 36 23.59 19.47 5.62
C ALA A 36 25.04 19.99 5.66
N ASP A 37 25.73 20.09 4.52
CA ASP A 37 26.22 21.40 4.07
C ASP A 37 26.77 21.40 2.63
N SER A 38 26.49 22.53 1.99
CA SER A 38 27.22 23.23 0.92
C SER A 38 27.80 22.47 -0.29
N GLY A 39 27.28 22.85 -1.47
CA GLY A 39 28.16 23.26 -2.58
C GLY A 39 28.46 22.23 -3.66
N ASN A 40 27.45 21.90 -4.47
CA ASN A 40 27.70 21.57 -5.87
C ASN A 40 26.60 22.20 -6.71
N ALA A 41 26.99 23.10 -7.61
CA ALA A 41 26.12 23.85 -8.49
C ALA A 41 25.07 22.92 -9.12
N THR A 42 23.80 23.13 -8.77
CA THR A 42 22.69 22.39 -9.37
C THR A 42 22.76 22.65 -10.87
N ILE A 43 22.93 21.61 -11.68
CA ILE A 43 22.72 21.73 -13.13
C ILE A 43 21.23 22.06 -13.29
N LEU A 44 20.90 23.35 -13.39
CA LEU A 44 19.57 23.84 -13.72
C LEU A 44 19.37 23.55 -15.21
N GLY A 45 18.83 22.38 -15.50
CA GLY A 45 18.39 21.99 -16.83
C GLY A 45 16.90 22.24 -17.02
N PRO A 46 16.37 22.09 -18.25
CA PRO A 46 14.93 22.22 -18.50
C PRO A 46 14.08 21.23 -17.67
N TRP A 47 14.68 20.18 -17.12
CA TRP A 47 14.06 19.15 -16.30
C TRP A 47 14.21 19.35 -14.80
N ALA A 48 15.03 20.29 -14.33
CA ALA A 48 15.24 20.56 -12.91
C ALA A 48 15.08 22.05 -12.61
N GLU A 49 13.97 22.42 -11.97
CA GLU A 49 13.73 23.79 -11.52
C GLU A 49 14.46 24.09 -10.20
N ARG A 50 14.57 25.37 -9.82
CA ARG A 50 15.15 25.75 -8.53
C ARG A 50 14.31 25.16 -7.40
N ALA A 51 14.97 24.59 -6.39
CA ALA A 51 14.31 24.10 -5.19
C ALA A 51 13.55 25.22 -4.46
N ILE A 52 12.28 24.96 -4.15
CA ILE A 52 11.42 25.84 -3.36
C ILE A 52 10.75 24.99 -2.28
N GLU A 53 11.01 25.32 -1.02
CA GLU A 53 10.38 24.68 0.15
C GLU A 53 9.73 25.75 1.00
N LYS A 54 8.53 26.18 0.57
CA LYS A 54 7.77 27.27 1.18
C LYS A 54 6.30 26.90 1.23
N HIS A 55 5.58 27.39 2.24
CA HIS A 55 4.14 27.14 2.43
C HIS A 55 3.78 25.64 2.56
N GLY A 56 4.68 24.86 3.17
CA GLY A 56 4.49 23.42 3.41
C GLY A 56 4.79 22.53 2.21
N SER A 57 5.44 23.07 1.16
CA SER A 57 5.86 22.31 0.00
C SER A 57 7.21 21.62 0.25
N LYS A 58 7.38 20.40 -0.26
CA LYS A 58 8.68 19.69 -0.34
C LYS A 58 9.15 19.64 -1.78
N TYR A 59 10.43 19.90 -2.02
CA TYR A 59 11.00 19.82 -3.36
C TYR A 59 11.57 18.41 -3.57
N GLY A 60 11.25 17.81 -4.72
CA GLY A 60 11.71 16.47 -5.05
C GLY A 60 12.39 16.41 -6.40
N VAL A 61 13.29 15.44 -6.55
CA VAL A 61 13.89 15.04 -7.83
C VAL A 61 13.87 13.53 -7.94
N PHE A 62 13.80 13.01 -9.16
CA PHE A 62 14.00 11.59 -9.45
C PHE A 62 14.84 11.40 -10.70
N ASP A 63 15.57 10.30 -10.80
CA ASP A 63 16.34 9.95 -11.99
C ASP A 63 15.41 9.42 -13.08
N SER A 64 15.30 10.16 -14.18
CA SER A 64 14.49 9.80 -15.34
C SER A 64 15.36 9.16 -16.42
N LYS A 65 15.03 7.91 -16.78
CA LYS A 65 15.70 7.22 -17.89
C LYS A 65 15.26 7.82 -19.21
N LEU A 66 13.99 8.19 -19.34
CA LEU A 66 13.44 8.79 -20.55
C LEU A 66 13.99 10.19 -20.84
N ALA A 67 14.19 11.02 -19.81
CA ALA A 67 14.79 12.34 -19.96
C ALA A 67 16.33 12.30 -19.99
N GLY A 68 16.95 11.16 -19.63
CA GLY A 68 18.40 11.01 -19.50
C GLY A 68 19.01 11.89 -18.39
N THR A 69 18.19 12.37 -17.45
CA THR A 69 18.62 13.31 -16.40
C THR A 69 17.66 13.29 -15.21
N ARG A 70 17.95 14.08 -14.18
CA ARG A 70 17.07 14.25 -13.02
C ARG A 70 15.90 15.18 -13.36
N VAL A 71 14.70 14.76 -12.99
CA VAL A 71 13.47 15.53 -13.19
C VAL A 71 12.93 16.00 -11.85
N SER A 72 12.64 17.29 -11.73
CA SER A 72 12.09 17.91 -10.53
C SER A 72 10.57 17.81 -10.45
N TYR A 73 10.05 17.84 -9.22
CA TYR A 73 8.64 18.05 -8.92
C TYR A 73 8.47 18.80 -7.59
N GLN A 74 7.28 19.34 -7.36
CA GLN A 74 6.88 19.90 -6.08
C GLN A 74 5.79 19.04 -5.47
N VAL A 75 5.87 18.72 -4.18
CA VAL A 75 4.79 18.01 -3.49
C VAL A 75 4.28 18.84 -2.32
N PHE A 76 2.96 18.85 -2.15
CA PHE A 76 2.26 19.42 -1.01
C PHE A 76 1.52 18.29 -0.32
N LEU A 77 1.89 18.03 0.93
CA LEU A 77 1.31 16.98 1.74
C LEU A 77 0.20 17.57 2.62
N PRO A 78 -0.90 16.84 2.86
CA PRO A 78 -1.91 17.27 3.81
C PRO A 78 -1.32 17.31 5.23
N GLU A 79 -1.86 18.15 6.12
CA GLU A 79 -1.41 18.25 7.52
C GLU A 79 -1.52 16.91 8.27
N ALA A 80 -2.53 16.11 7.92
CA ALA A 80 -2.71 14.75 8.43
C ALA A 80 -1.60 13.77 7.99
N TYR A 81 -0.76 14.12 7.02
CA TYR A 81 0.20 13.18 6.44
C TYR A 81 1.12 12.59 7.52
N ASP A 82 1.80 13.42 8.30
CA ASP A 82 2.76 12.95 9.30
C ASP A 82 2.06 12.37 10.55
N SER A 83 0.88 12.88 10.93
CA SER A 83 0.13 12.41 12.10
C SER A 83 -0.71 11.15 11.86
N GLN A 84 -1.01 10.80 10.61
CA GLN A 84 -1.75 9.58 10.24
C GLN A 84 -0.86 8.69 9.38
N PRO A 85 0.17 8.01 9.94
CA PRO A 85 1.21 7.30 9.19
C PRO A 85 0.69 6.15 8.33
N LEU A 86 -0.52 5.65 8.61
CA LEU A 86 -1.16 4.55 7.87
C LEU A 86 -2.07 5.01 6.74
N ARG A 87 -2.51 6.28 6.77
CA ARG A 87 -3.45 6.78 5.77
C ARG A 87 -2.75 6.93 4.43
N ARG A 88 -3.42 6.46 3.38
CA ARG A 88 -3.10 6.74 1.98
C ARG A 88 -4.02 7.83 1.45
N TYR A 89 -3.50 8.65 0.55
CA TYR A 89 -4.15 9.88 0.12
C TYR A 89 -4.41 9.88 -1.39
N PRO A 90 -5.56 10.42 -1.84
CA PRO A 90 -5.73 10.76 -3.24
C PRO A 90 -4.68 11.80 -3.68
N VAL A 91 -4.35 11.78 -4.97
CA VAL A 91 -3.32 12.64 -5.56
C VAL A 91 -3.90 13.46 -6.70
N VAL A 92 -3.63 14.77 -6.68
CA VAL A 92 -3.87 15.66 -7.82
C VAL A 92 -2.54 16.05 -8.44
N TYR A 93 -2.33 15.64 -9.68
CA TYR A 93 -1.19 16.11 -10.50
C TYR A 93 -1.57 17.45 -11.13
N TRP A 94 -0.89 18.52 -10.74
CA TRP A 94 -1.17 19.88 -11.19
C TRP A 94 -0.13 20.37 -12.19
N LEU A 95 -0.61 20.82 -13.36
CA LEU A 95 0.19 21.21 -14.50
C LEU A 95 0.16 22.74 -14.71
N HIS A 96 1.34 23.34 -14.77
CA HIS A 96 1.52 24.78 -14.91
C HIS A 96 1.31 25.29 -16.34
N GLY A 97 1.06 26.60 -16.47
CA GLY A 97 0.99 27.29 -17.77
C GLY A 97 2.35 27.48 -18.44
N SER A 98 2.37 27.97 -19.68
CA SER A 98 3.62 28.28 -20.37
C SER A 98 4.43 29.32 -19.60
N GLY A 99 5.73 29.08 -19.43
CA GLY A 99 6.60 29.92 -18.59
C GLY A 99 6.42 29.76 -17.08
N GLY A 100 5.36 29.06 -16.64
CA GLY A 100 5.07 28.78 -15.23
C GLY A 100 6.01 27.77 -14.59
N SER A 101 5.73 27.40 -13.34
CA SER A 101 6.57 26.49 -12.55
C SER A 101 5.75 25.46 -11.77
N GLN A 102 6.40 24.36 -11.40
CA GLN A 102 5.79 23.31 -10.56
C GLN A 102 5.27 23.84 -9.21
N TYR A 103 5.86 24.94 -8.71
CA TYR A 103 5.47 25.56 -7.44
C TYR A 103 4.06 26.19 -7.47
N GLN A 104 3.55 26.55 -8.64
CA GLN A 104 2.22 27.16 -8.78
C GLN A 104 1.06 26.22 -8.41
N ALA A 105 1.32 24.92 -8.24
CA ALA A 105 0.35 23.98 -7.67
C ALA A 105 -0.16 24.42 -6.29
N ARG A 106 0.57 25.30 -5.58
CA ARG A 106 0.11 25.95 -4.34
C ARG A 106 -1.24 26.66 -4.48
N GLU A 107 -1.57 27.19 -5.66
CA GLU A 107 -2.82 27.92 -5.88
C GLU A 107 -4.03 26.99 -5.67
N LEU A 108 -3.93 25.73 -6.12
CA LEU A 108 -4.95 24.73 -5.82
C LEU A 108 -4.94 24.37 -4.33
N VAL A 109 -3.77 24.20 -3.72
CA VAL A 109 -3.65 23.85 -2.30
C VAL A 109 -4.30 24.91 -1.40
N GLU A 110 -4.13 26.19 -1.72
CA GLU A 110 -4.72 27.31 -0.98
C GLU A 110 -6.25 27.29 -1.02
N VAL A 111 -6.85 26.79 -2.11
CA VAL A 111 -8.31 26.60 -2.23
C VAL A 111 -8.80 25.40 -1.42
N LEU A 112 -8.07 24.28 -1.45
CA LEU A 112 -8.52 23.03 -0.83
C LEU A 112 -8.27 22.99 0.68
N ARG A 113 -7.20 23.64 1.16
CA ARG A 113 -6.74 23.54 2.55
C ARG A 113 -7.81 23.93 3.59
N PRO A 114 -8.60 25.02 3.42
CA PRO A 114 -9.67 25.34 4.35
C PRO A 114 -10.72 24.24 4.46
N ALA A 115 -11.18 23.67 3.35
CA ALA A 115 -12.15 22.57 3.33
C ALA A 115 -11.57 21.28 3.92
N ILE A 116 -10.29 21.00 3.69
CA ILE A 116 -9.60 19.87 4.31
C ILE A 116 -9.53 20.02 5.83
N ARG A 117 -9.22 21.23 6.33
CA ARG A 117 -9.18 21.50 7.78
C ARG A 117 -10.57 21.46 8.43
N ALA A 118 -11.60 21.88 7.70
CA ALA A 118 -12.98 21.84 8.16
C ALA A 118 -13.57 20.41 8.13
N GLY A 119 -12.93 19.46 7.45
CA GLY A 119 -13.43 18.09 7.26
C GLY A 119 -14.38 17.93 6.08
N ASP A 120 -14.67 19.00 5.34
CA ASP A 120 -15.54 19.01 4.16
C ASP A 120 -14.91 18.34 2.93
N LEU A 121 -13.59 18.11 2.96
CA LEU A 121 -12.85 17.46 1.88
C LEU A 121 -11.80 16.51 2.45
N LEU A 122 -11.66 15.33 1.84
CA LEU A 122 -10.59 14.40 2.18
C LEU A 122 -9.22 15.10 2.06
N PRO A 123 -8.25 14.82 2.95
CA PRO A 123 -6.90 15.31 2.77
C PRO A 123 -6.31 14.74 1.46
N ILE A 124 -5.70 15.62 0.67
CA ILE A 124 -5.23 15.34 -0.70
C ILE A 124 -3.74 15.68 -0.81
N ILE A 125 -2.97 14.84 -1.48
CA ILE A 125 -1.62 15.17 -1.93
C ILE A 125 -1.74 15.95 -3.25
N VAL A 126 -1.06 17.08 -3.36
CA VAL A 126 -0.95 17.82 -4.63
C VAL A 126 0.48 17.77 -5.13
N VAL A 127 0.67 17.28 -6.35
CA VAL A 127 1.97 17.20 -7.01
C VAL A 127 2.03 18.23 -8.12
N GLY A 128 2.84 19.27 -7.94
CA GLY A 128 3.23 20.18 -9.01
C GLY A 128 4.23 19.52 -9.94
N VAL A 129 3.86 19.38 -11.22
CA VAL A 129 4.64 18.68 -12.22
C VAL A 129 5.54 19.64 -12.98
N ASN A 130 6.84 19.32 -13.13
CA ASN A 130 7.69 20.00 -14.09
C ASN A 130 7.31 19.58 -15.51
N GLY A 131 6.64 20.49 -16.24
CA GLY A 131 6.23 20.28 -17.62
C GLY A 131 7.19 20.83 -18.66
N ARG A 132 8.34 21.41 -18.29
CA ARG A 132 9.12 22.35 -19.10
C ARG A 132 8.31 23.59 -19.53
N LYS A 133 8.99 24.66 -19.95
CA LYS A 133 8.32 25.96 -20.16
C LYS A 133 7.37 26.05 -21.36
N LYS A 134 7.55 25.23 -22.41
CA LYS A 134 6.82 25.34 -23.69
C LYS A 134 6.49 23.98 -24.36
N SER A 135 6.41 22.89 -23.60
CA SER A 135 6.26 21.53 -24.16
C SER A 135 4.86 21.18 -24.67
N GLY A 136 3.84 21.93 -24.20
CA GLY A 136 2.44 21.50 -24.37
C GLY A 136 2.13 20.15 -23.72
N TYR A 137 2.97 19.71 -22.76
CA TYR A 137 2.92 18.38 -22.14
C TYR A 137 2.87 17.26 -23.18
N THR A 138 3.69 17.38 -24.23
CA THR A 138 3.78 16.43 -25.34
C THR A 138 5.16 15.80 -25.34
N ASP A 139 5.25 14.55 -25.78
CA ASP A 139 6.51 14.02 -26.26
C ASP A 139 6.89 14.79 -27.53
N ALA A 140 8.08 15.40 -27.55
CA ALA A 140 8.54 16.07 -28.77
C ALA A 140 8.78 15.05 -29.88
N LYS A 141 8.40 15.40 -31.11
CA LYS A 141 8.45 14.48 -32.26
C LYS A 141 9.86 13.97 -32.55
N ASP A 142 10.88 14.77 -32.26
CA ASP A 142 12.29 14.40 -32.42
C ASP A 142 12.81 13.42 -31.35
N GLY A 143 11.99 13.11 -30.34
CA GLY A 143 12.33 12.20 -29.24
C GLY A 143 13.16 12.85 -28.11
N ASN A 144 13.65 14.08 -28.27
CA ASN A 144 14.57 14.72 -27.32
C ASN A 144 13.88 15.28 -26.07
N SER A 145 12.55 15.30 -26.05
CA SER A 145 11.77 15.83 -24.94
C SER A 145 10.50 15.01 -24.69
N PRO A 146 10.60 13.80 -24.11
CA PRO A 146 9.46 12.92 -23.88
C PRO A 146 8.64 13.32 -22.64
N VAL A 147 8.07 14.54 -22.61
CA VAL A 147 7.40 15.11 -21.42
C VAL A 147 6.19 14.30 -20.97
N GLN A 148 5.33 13.87 -21.90
CA GLN A 148 4.16 13.07 -21.54
C GLN A 148 4.58 11.70 -21.01
N SER A 149 5.52 11.05 -21.69
CA SER A 149 6.03 9.75 -21.29
C SER A 149 6.73 9.81 -19.93
N VAL A 150 7.54 10.83 -19.64
CA VAL A 150 8.16 11.03 -18.32
C VAL A 150 7.09 11.16 -17.23
N ILE A 151 6.03 11.93 -17.46
CA ILE A 151 4.95 12.09 -16.48
C ILE A 151 4.24 10.76 -16.22
N VAL A 152 3.82 10.08 -17.29
CA VAL A 152 2.96 8.90 -17.19
C VAL A 152 3.73 7.66 -16.74
N LYS A 153 4.94 7.45 -17.29
CA LYS A 153 5.69 6.19 -17.11
C LYS A 153 6.71 6.25 -15.97
N GLU A 154 7.12 7.43 -15.52
CA GLU A 154 8.16 7.55 -14.49
C GLU A 154 7.72 8.39 -13.29
N LEU A 155 7.17 9.60 -13.49
CA LEU A 155 6.77 10.46 -12.37
C LEU A 155 5.63 9.85 -11.56
N ILE A 156 4.56 9.35 -12.21
CA ILE A 156 3.44 8.73 -11.48
C ILE A 156 3.92 7.53 -10.64
N PRO A 157 4.64 6.53 -11.19
CA PRO A 157 5.20 5.45 -10.39
C PRO A 157 6.15 5.93 -9.29
N HIS A 158 6.98 6.93 -9.57
CA HIS A 158 7.90 7.51 -8.57
C HIS A 158 7.14 8.10 -7.38
N ILE A 159 6.07 8.86 -7.64
CA ILE A 159 5.24 9.45 -6.58
C ILE A 159 4.52 8.35 -5.79
N ASP A 160 3.97 7.34 -6.44
CA ASP A 160 3.28 6.23 -5.77
C ASP A 160 4.22 5.37 -4.91
N ALA A 161 5.51 5.28 -5.29
CA ALA A 161 6.55 4.62 -4.50
C ALA A 161 7.09 5.50 -3.35
N SER A 162 7.14 6.82 -3.55
CA SER A 162 7.77 7.76 -2.60
C SER A 162 6.79 8.30 -1.55
N PHE A 163 5.49 8.27 -1.82
CA PHE A 163 4.46 8.83 -0.97
C PHE A 163 3.31 7.84 -0.74
N ARG A 164 2.59 8.01 0.38
CA ARG A 164 1.42 7.18 0.72
C ARG A 164 0.21 7.58 -0.12
N THR A 165 0.21 7.20 -1.39
CA THR A 165 -0.87 7.49 -2.33
C THR A 165 -1.88 6.36 -2.38
N ILE A 166 -3.11 6.68 -2.78
CA ILE A 166 -4.07 5.71 -3.33
C ILE A 166 -3.70 5.53 -4.80
N ALA A 167 -2.81 4.57 -5.09
CA ALA A 167 -2.17 4.35 -6.39
C ALA A 167 -3.12 3.75 -7.46
N GLN A 168 -4.39 4.11 -7.45
CA GLN A 168 -5.43 3.63 -8.37
C GLN A 168 -6.08 4.81 -9.09
N ARG A 169 -6.70 4.53 -10.24
CA ARG A 169 -7.46 5.50 -11.03
C ARG A 169 -8.39 6.37 -10.18
N LYS A 170 -9.19 5.76 -9.30
CA LYS A 170 -10.14 6.46 -8.41
C LYS A 170 -9.45 7.42 -7.44
N GLY A 171 -8.19 7.15 -7.09
CA GLY A 171 -7.33 7.96 -6.24
C GLY A 171 -6.57 9.06 -6.97
N ARG A 172 -6.71 9.17 -8.30
CA ARG A 172 -5.84 10.02 -9.12
C ARG A 172 -6.64 11.00 -9.97
N ALA A 173 -6.32 12.28 -9.81
CA ALA A 173 -6.82 13.35 -10.64
C ALA A 173 -5.68 14.11 -11.32
N ILE A 174 -5.98 14.74 -12.45
CA ILE A 174 -5.07 15.65 -13.14
C ILE A 174 -5.74 17.00 -13.36
N ALA A 175 -5.01 18.07 -13.11
CA ALA A 175 -5.49 19.43 -13.26
C ALA A 175 -4.44 20.29 -13.93
N GLY A 176 -4.84 21.36 -14.61
CA GLY A 176 -3.84 22.30 -15.10
C GLY A 176 -4.42 23.54 -15.75
N PHE A 177 -3.57 24.55 -15.86
CA PHE A 177 -3.92 25.87 -16.36
C PHE A 177 -3.22 26.23 -17.68
N SER A 178 -3.94 26.79 -18.65
CA SER A 178 -3.38 27.27 -19.92
C SER A 178 -2.68 26.14 -20.70
N MET A 179 -1.35 26.18 -20.84
CA MET A 179 -0.57 25.03 -21.34
C MET A 179 -0.80 23.76 -20.52
N GLY A 180 -0.86 23.88 -19.20
CA GLY A 180 -1.22 22.80 -18.30
C GLY A 180 -2.67 22.37 -18.43
N GLY A 181 -3.57 23.26 -18.86
CA GLY A 181 -4.94 22.88 -19.21
C GLY A 181 -4.95 21.99 -20.45
N THR A 182 -4.13 22.31 -21.46
CA THR A 182 -3.90 21.44 -22.62
C THR A 182 -3.31 20.10 -22.18
N GLY A 183 -2.33 20.11 -21.27
CA GLY A 183 -1.75 18.89 -20.70
C GLY A 183 -2.76 18.04 -19.92
N ALA A 184 -3.60 18.65 -19.10
CA ALA A 184 -4.61 17.96 -18.29
C ALA A 184 -5.66 17.31 -19.20
N ALA A 185 -6.13 18.04 -20.22
CA ALA A 185 -7.04 17.49 -21.21
C ALA A 185 -6.39 16.35 -22.01
N LYS A 186 -5.16 16.55 -22.50
CA LYS A 186 -4.42 15.55 -23.29
C LYS A 186 -4.12 14.29 -22.50
N ILE A 187 -3.43 14.41 -21.38
CA ILE A 187 -2.98 13.28 -20.57
C ILE A 187 -4.18 12.64 -19.88
N GLY A 188 -5.07 13.42 -19.28
CA GLY A 188 -6.22 12.91 -18.55
C GLY A 188 -7.22 12.17 -19.44
N LEU A 189 -7.56 12.74 -20.61
CA LEU A 189 -8.50 12.10 -21.54
C LEU A 189 -7.82 11.11 -22.49
N GLY A 190 -6.49 11.22 -22.66
CA GLY A 190 -5.65 10.27 -23.39
C GLY A 190 -5.42 8.97 -22.63
N HIS A 191 -5.38 9.05 -21.29
CA HIS A 191 -5.15 7.95 -20.37
C HIS A 191 -6.30 7.80 -19.36
N PRO A 192 -7.54 7.56 -19.82
CA PRO A 192 -8.69 7.43 -18.92
C PRO A 192 -8.51 6.26 -17.95
N GLU A 193 -7.65 5.28 -18.22
CA GLU A 193 -7.29 4.19 -17.30
C GLU A 193 -6.50 4.66 -16.06
N LEU A 194 -5.81 5.80 -16.13
CA LEU A 194 -4.95 6.31 -15.05
C LEU A 194 -5.63 7.35 -14.17
N PHE A 195 -6.57 8.11 -14.70
CA PHE A 195 -7.19 9.26 -14.03
C PHE A 195 -8.69 9.09 -13.88
N GLY A 196 -9.19 9.21 -12.65
CA GLY A 196 -10.62 9.23 -12.34
C GLY A 196 -11.25 10.61 -12.54
N ALA A 197 -10.44 11.68 -12.43
CA ALA A 197 -10.92 13.05 -12.60
C ALA A 197 -9.94 13.94 -13.38
N VAL A 198 -10.49 14.81 -14.24
CA VAL A 198 -9.75 15.72 -15.12
C VAL A 198 -10.30 17.14 -14.99
N SER A 199 -9.46 18.06 -14.50
CA SER A 199 -9.81 19.47 -14.30
C SER A 199 -9.05 20.37 -15.26
N ILE A 200 -9.74 20.91 -16.26
CA ILE A 200 -9.15 21.69 -17.33
C ILE A 200 -9.39 23.19 -17.06
N LEU A 201 -8.33 23.97 -16.81
CA LEU A 201 -8.43 25.41 -16.57
C LEU A 201 -7.89 26.21 -17.74
N ALA A 202 -8.72 27.10 -18.30
CA ALA A 202 -8.40 28.02 -19.39
C ALA A 202 -7.53 27.38 -20.48
N CYS A 203 -7.98 26.23 -21.00
CA CYS A 203 -7.18 25.36 -21.84
C CYS A 203 -6.56 26.12 -23.02
N GLY A 204 -5.24 25.96 -23.18
CA GLY A 204 -4.45 26.58 -24.24
C GLY A 204 -4.59 25.90 -25.60
N MET A 205 -5.71 25.22 -25.89
CA MET A 205 -5.96 24.61 -27.20
C MET A 205 -5.86 25.67 -28.30
N ASP A 206 -5.23 25.33 -29.41
CA ASP A 206 -5.07 26.21 -30.57
C ASP A 206 -5.26 25.45 -31.90
N THR A 207 -5.44 26.19 -33.00
CA THR A 207 -5.43 25.58 -34.36
C THR A 207 -3.99 25.44 -34.85
N VAL A 208 -3.74 24.50 -35.79
CA VAL A 208 -2.42 24.35 -36.46
C VAL A 208 -1.94 25.68 -37.03
N GLU A 209 -2.80 26.44 -37.69
CA GLU A 209 -2.46 27.73 -38.31
C GLU A 209 -2.06 28.78 -37.28
N ARG A 210 -2.72 28.80 -36.13
CA ARG A 210 -2.42 29.75 -35.06
C ARG A 210 -1.18 29.36 -34.27
N HIS A 211 -0.91 28.06 -34.12
CA HIS A 211 0.36 27.56 -33.60
C HIS A 211 1.53 27.93 -34.50
N LYS A 212 1.40 27.74 -35.82
CA LYS A 212 2.42 28.15 -36.81
C LYS A 212 2.73 29.65 -36.73
N LYS A 213 1.72 30.49 -36.47
CA LYS A 213 1.86 31.95 -36.31
C LYS A 213 2.46 32.39 -34.97
N ARG A 214 2.46 31.54 -33.93
CA ARG A 214 2.86 31.88 -32.55
C ARG A 214 4.32 31.56 -32.21
N GLY A 215 5.11 31.01 -33.14
CA GLY A 215 6.58 30.88 -33.03
C GLY A 215 7.12 29.45 -32.88
N SER A 216 8.40 29.35 -32.49
CA SER A 216 9.27 28.15 -32.57
C SER A 216 8.77 26.88 -31.86
N SER A 217 7.84 26.98 -30.90
CA SER A 217 7.35 25.81 -30.15
C SER A 217 6.62 24.78 -31.02
N PHE A 218 5.99 25.21 -32.12
CA PHE A 218 5.36 24.26 -33.06
C PHE A 218 6.41 23.40 -33.78
N GLN A 219 7.54 24.00 -34.13
CA GLN A 219 8.69 23.29 -34.68
C GLN A 219 9.37 22.42 -33.62
N GLU A 220 9.66 22.98 -32.43
CA GLU A 220 10.39 22.29 -31.36
C GLU A 220 9.64 21.07 -30.81
N VAL A 221 8.31 21.14 -30.68
CA VAL A 221 7.52 20.05 -30.10
C VAL A 221 6.94 19.14 -31.17
N TYR A 222 6.39 19.70 -32.25
CA TYR A 222 5.65 18.93 -33.25
C TYR A 222 6.43 18.72 -34.55
N GLY A 223 7.66 19.23 -34.68
CA GLY A 223 8.48 19.07 -35.88
C GLY A 223 7.85 19.72 -37.13
N ASN A 224 7.06 20.79 -36.95
CA ASN A 224 6.21 21.39 -37.99
C ASN A 224 5.17 20.43 -38.62
N ASP A 225 4.91 19.28 -37.99
CA ASP A 225 3.97 18.28 -38.47
C ASP A 225 2.56 18.53 -37.91
N ALA A 226 1.66 18.92 -38.81
CA ALA A 226 0.25 19.14 -38.50
C ALA A 226 -0.50 17.84 -38.13
N ALA A 227 -0.14 16.71 -38.74
CA ALA A 227 -0.76 15.42 -38.45
C ALA A 227 -0.39 14.97 -37.03
N TYR A 228 0.89 15.08 -36.67
CA TYR A 228 1.35 14.78 -35.31
C TYR A 228 0.72 15.70 -34.28
N TYR A 229 0.65 17.01 -34.54
CA TYR A 229 -0.08 17.94 -33.66
C TYR A 229 -1.55 17.54 -33.48
N ASN A 230 -2.25 17.21 -34.56
CA ASN A 230 -3.65 16.82 -34.52
C ASN A 230 -3.85 15.51 -33.76
N GLU A 231 -2.98 14.51 -33.94
CA GLU A 231 -3.01 13.24 -33.21
C GLU A 231 -2.88 13.47 -31.69
N GLN A 232 -1.96 14.35 -31.29
CA GLN A 232 -1.72 14.69 -29.90
C GLN A 232 -2.72 15.71 -29.34
N SER A 233 -3.68 16.20 -30.13
CA SER A 233 -4.59 17.25 -29.69
C SER A 233 -5.63 16.71 -28.69
N PRO A 234 -6.06 17.53 -27.71
CA PRO A 234 -7.15 17.13 -26.81
C PRO A 234 -8.44 16.74 -27.54
N PHE A 235 -8.74 17.37 -28.70
CA PHE A 235 -9.93 17.05 -29.51
C PHE A 235 -9.90 15.61 -30.02
N THR A 236 -8.76 15.19 -30.57
CA THR A 236 -8.57 13.83 -31.09
C THR A 236 -8.61 12.81 -29.96
N LEU A 237 -7.89 13.06 -28.86
CA LEU A 237 -7.82 12.11 -27.75
C LEU A 237 -9.16 11.94 -27.03
N ALA A 238 -9.91 13.03 -26.81
CA ALA A 238 -11.25 12.95 -26.25
C ALA A 238 -12.20 12.15 -27.14
N THR A 239 -12.13 12.34 -28.45
CA THR A 239 -12.93 11.58 -29.42
C THR A 239 -12.54 10.10 -29.43
N LYS A 240 -11.25 9.81 -29.53
CA LYS A 240 -10.70 8.44 -29.57
C LYS A 240 -11.07 7.63 -28.33
N ASN A 241 -11.07 8.27 -27.16
CA ASN A 241 -11.31 7.61 -25.88
C ASN A 241 -12.72 7.82 -25.32
N ALA A 242 -13.66 8.38 -26.11
CA ALA A 242 -14.95 8.84 -25.61
C ALA A 242 -15.72 7.78 -24.80
N ALA A 243 -15.75 6.52 -25.27
CA ALA A 243 -16.41 5.43 -24.55
C ALA A 243 -15.86 5.21 -23.14
N LYS A 244 -14.53 5.11 -23.01
CA LYS A 244 -13.85 4.92 -21.71
C LYS A 244 -14.01 6.13 -20.80
N ILE A 245 -14.04 7.34 -21.37
CA ILE A 245 -14.24 8.56 -20.61
C ILE A 245 -15.65 8.58 -20.02
N ARG A 246 -16.67 8.27 -20.83
CA ARG A 246 -18.09 8.25 -20.43
C ARG A 246 -18.39 7.31 -19.27
N GLU A 247 -17.76 6.14 -19.27
CA GLU A 247 -18.05 5.13 -18.24
C GLU A 247 -17.75 5.63 -16.84
N ASN A 248 -16.60 6.28 -16.62
CA ASN A 248 -16.12 6.49 -15.25
C ASN A 248 -15.23 7.73 -15.03
N SER A 249 -15.15 8.70 -15.95
CA SER A 249 -14.30 9.90 -15.75
C SER A 249 -15.11 11.13 -15.37
N LEU A 250 -14.72 11.80 -14.29
CA LEU A 250 -15.27 13.11 -13.93
C LEU A 250 -14.47 14.21 -14.62
N VAL A 251 -15.11 15.01 -15.48
CA VAL A 251 -14.44 16.04 -16.27
C VAL A 251 -15.02 17.41 -15.94
N ARG A 252 -14.15 18.42 -15.79
CA ARG A 252 -14.58 19.82 -15.76
C ARG A 252 -13.71 20.73 -16.63
N ILE A 253 -14.30 21.83 -17.07
CA ILE A 253 -13.65 22.92 -17.77
C ILE A 253 -14.03 24.24 -17.07
N LEU A 254 -13.03 24.97 -16.59
CA LEU A 254 -13.16 26.32 -16.04
C LEU A 254 -12.46 27.32 -16.95
N VAL A 255 -13.13 28.41 -17.31
CA VAL A 255 -12.52 29.46 -18.15
C VAL A 255 -13.06 30.83 -17.76
N GLY A 256 -12.25 31.87 -17.85
CA GLY A 256 -12.66 33.23 -17.46
C GLY A 256 -13.50 33.88 -18.55
N GLU A 257 -14.46 34.72 -18.15
CA GLU A 257 -15.28 35.51 -19.07
C GLU A 257 -14.43 36.40 -20.00
N HIS A 258 -13.34 36.96 -19.47
CA HIS A 258 -12.41 37.80 -20.23
C HIS A 258 -11.17 37.04 -20.72
N ASP A 259 -11.21 35.71 -20.67
CA ASP A 259 -10.09 34.89 -21.14
C ASP A 259 -10.02 34.86 -22.68
N ARG A 260 -8.83 35.15 -23.22
CA ARG A 260 -8.49 35.05 -24.66
C ARG A 260 -8.70 33.65 -25.28
N GLY A 261 -8.93 32.64 -24.46
CA GLY A 261 -9.19 31.24 -24.79
C GLY A 261 -10.65 30.80 -24.63
N LEU A 262 -11.57 31.69 -24.22
CA LEU A 262 -12.97 31.35 -23.96
C LEU A 262 -13.63 30.61 -25.13
N GLU A 263 -13.59 31.17 -26.34
CA GLU A 263 -14.20 30.54 -27.52
C GLU A 263 -13.58 29.18 -27.89
N ARG A 264 -12.31 28.97 -27.59
CA ARG A 264 -11.64 27.67 -27.85
C ARG A 264 -12.07 26.63 -26.81
N ASN A 265 -12.28 27.04 -25.57
CA ASN A 265 -12.83 26.17 -24.53
C ASN A 265 -14.32 25.84 -24.80
N ARG A 266 -15.12 26.79 -25.31
CA ARG A 266 -16.49 26.53 -25.78
C ARG A 266 -16.55 25.48 -26.88
N LYS A 267 -15.66 25.57 -27.88
CA LYS A 267 -15.58 24.56 -28.96
C LYS A 267 -15.23 23.16 -28.44
N PHE A 268 -14.39 23.08 -27.42
CA PHE A 268 -14.03 21.81 -26.81
C PHE A 268 -15.15 21.24 -25.94
N HIS A 269 -15.82 22.09 -25.14
CA HIS A 269 -17.07 21.75 -24.44
C HIS A 269 -18.11 21.16 -25.43
N GLN A 270 -18.37 21.84 -26.55
CA GLN A 270 -19.27 21.35 -27.59
C GLN A 270 -18.82 20.01 -28.22
N LEU A 271 -17.51 19.75 -28.31
CA LEU A 271 -17.02 18.45 -28.73
C LEU A 271 -17.39 17.38 -27.70
N LEU A 272 -17.13 17.64 -26.42
CA LEU A 272 -17.44 16.69 -25.35
C LEU A 272 -18.94 16.39 -25.30
N ASP A 273 -19.80 17.39 -25.49
CA ASP A 273 -21.26 17.21 -25.62
C ASP A 273 -21.62 16.29 -26.80
N ARG A 274 -21.05 16.52 -27.98
CA ARG A 274 -21.27 15.66 -29.16
C ARG A 274 -20.79 14.23 -28.94
N GLN A 275 -19.75 14.05 -28.12
CA GLN A 275 -19.23 12.73 -27.72
C GLN A 275 -19.98 12.14 -26.53
N GLN A 276 -21.01 12.83 -26.02
CA GLN A 276 -21.80 12.45 -24.85
C GLN A 276 -20.95 12.24 -23.58
N ILE A 277 -19.82 12.94 -23.48
CA ILE A 277 -18.96 12.93 -22.30
C ILE A 277 -19.58 13.88 -21.28
N ASN A 278 -20.06 13.34 -20.16
CA ASN A 278 -20.58 14.16 -19.07
C ASN A 278 -19.47 15.02 -18.47
N HIS A 279 -19.68 16.33 -18.38
CA HIS A 279 -18.68 17.25 -17.86
C HIS A 279 -19.30 18.56 -17.37
N GLU A 280 -18.60 19.20 -16.44
CA GLU A 280 -18.92 20.55 -15.98
C GLU A 280 -18.23 21.58 -16.88
N PHE A 281 -18.95 22.57 -17.39
CA PHE A 281 -18.39 23.72 -18.09
C PHE A 281 -18.83 25.01 -17.39
N ARG A 282 -17.87 25.79 -16.90
CA ARG A 282 -18.15 27.07 -16.25
C ARG A 282 -17.32 28.21 -16.80
N ILE A 283 -18.01 29.32 -17.00
CA ILE A 283 -17.42 30.61 -17.28
C ILE A 283 -17.38 31.37 -15.96
N ILE A 284 -16.19 31.80 -15.54
CA ILE A 284 -15.99 32.53 -14.30
C ILE A 284 -16.09 34.02 -14.60
N GLU A 285 -17.13 34.65 -14.04
CA GLU A 285 -17.42 36.08 -14.22
C GLU A 285 -16.26 36.95 -13.78
N ASN A 286 -16.00 38.03 -14.52
CA ASN A 286 -14.93 39.00 -14.26
C ASN A 286 -13.49 38.40 -14.23
N ALA A 287 -13.30 37.12 -14.54
CA ALA A 287 -11.99 36.49 -14.54
C ALA A 287 -11.32 36.57 -15.93
N GLY A 288 -10.04 36.96 -15.94
CA GLY A 288 -9.17 36.90 -17.12
C GLY A 288 -8.38 35.58 -17.20
N HIS A 289 -7.27 35.60 -17.96
CA HIS A 289 -6.37 34.45 -18.11
C HIS A 289 -5.45 34.28 -16.90
N SER A 290 -6.01 33.87 -15.76
CA SER A 290 -5.31 33.69 -14.48
C SER A 290 -5.87 32.52 -13.67
N SER A 291 -5.04 31.51 -13.36
CA SER A 291 -5.46 30.37 -12.53
C SER A 291 -5.95 30.78 -11.15
N GLY A 292 -5.27 31.73 -10.50
CA GLY A 292 -5.72 32.28 -9.22
C GLY A 292 -7.09 32.93 -9.29
N ALA A 293 -7.39 33.69 -10.35
CA ALA A 293 -8.72 34.30 -10.53
C ALA A 293 -9.81 33.25 -10.80
N LEU A 294 -9.51 32.22 -11.58
CA LEU A 294 -10.44 31.11 -11.84
C LEU A 294 -10.75 30.35 -10.55
N TYR A 295 -9.74 30.05 -9.75
CA TYR A 295 -9.92 29.37 -8.47
C TYR A 295 -10.67 30.24 -7.45
N ALA A 296 -10.35 31.54 -7.37
CA ALA A 296 -11.06 32.47 -6.50
C ALA A 296 -12.55 32.57 -6.86
N GLY A 297 -12.86 32.72 -8.16
CA GLY A 297 -14.24 32.80 -8.63
C GLY A 297 -14.99 31.46 -8.68
N ALA A 298 -14.31 30.33 -8.46
CA ALA A 298 -14.90 28.99 -8.49
C ALA A 298 -14.52 28.18 -7.24
N THR A 299 -14.35 28.82 -6.08
CA THR A 299 -13.82 28.14 -4.88
C THR A 299 -14.71 26.99 -4.42
N LYS A 300 -16.03 27.22 -4.32
CA LYS A 300 -17.00 26.20 -3.86
C LYS A 300 -17.11 25.06 -4.85
N GLU A 301 -17.18 25.39 -6.13
CA GLU A 301 -17.21 24.45 -7.26
C GLU A 301 -15.91 23.65 -7.30
N THR A 302 -14.79 24.29 -6.96
CA THR A 302 -13.50 23.63 -6.91
C THR A 302 -13.46 22.55 -5.83
N ILE A 303 -13.89 22.89 -4.63
CA ILE A 303 -14.02 21.96 -3.51
C ILE A 303 -15.01 20.85 -3.87
N GLY A 304 -16.19 21.19 -4.38
CA GLY A 304 -17.24 20.23 -4.75
C GLY A 304 -16.82 19.24 -5.83
N PHE A 305 -16.04 19.69 -6.82
CA PHE A 305 -15.49 18.81 -7.84
C PHE A 305 -14.52 17.78 -7.25
N TYR A 306 -13.58 18.19 -6.39
CA TYR A 306 -12.65 17.24 -5.78
C TYR A 306 -13.31 16.36 -4.70
N HIS A 307 -14.33 16.89 -4.02
CA HIS A 307 -15.21 16.09 -3.18
C HIS A 307 -15.86 14.98 -4.01
N THR A 308 -16.45 15.31 -5.17
CA THR A 308 -17.09 14.33 -6.07
C THR A 308 -16.09 13.36 -6.69
N ALA A 309 -14.95 13.88 -7.17
CA ALA A 309 -13.88 13.08 -7.76
C ALA A 309 -13.39 11.97 -6.83
N PHE A 310 -13.37 12.28 -5.54
CA PHE A 310 -12.93 11.38 -4.49
C PHE A 310 -14.09 10.91 -3.60
N ALA A 311 -15.34 11.15 -4.01
CA ALA A 311 -16.52 10.72 -3.25
C ALA A 311 -16.63 9.20 -3.26
N ASN A 312 -16.21 8.53 -4.34
CA ASN A 312 -16.13 7.08 -4.37
C ASN A 312 -14.96 6.52 -3.55
N ILE A 313 -13.98 7.36 -3.21
CA ILE A 313 -13.03 7.06 -2.14
C ILE A 313 -13.74 7.24 -0.81
N GLN A 314 -14.59 8.25 -0.63
CA GLN A 314 -15.40 8.46 0.57
C GLN A 314 -16.47 7.37 0.78
N THR A 315 -17.08 6.81 -0.28
CA THR A 315 -18.01 5.66 -0.20
C THR A 315 -17.30 4.32 -0.20
N SER A 316 -16.11 4.15 -0.81
CA SER A 316 -15.23 3.00 -0.48
C SER A 316 -14.51 3.16 0.88
N ILE A 317 -14.61 4.33 1.51
CA ILE A 317 -14.28 4.62 2.91
C ILE A 317 -15.55 4.72 3.79
N SER A 318 -16.74 4.48 3.25
CA SER A 318 -18.00 4.47 4.02
C SER A 318 -18.72 3.13 3.94
N GLU A 319 -18.47 2.35 2.88
CA GLU A 319 -19.04 1.02 2.65
C GLU A 319 -17.99 -0.09 2.80
N SER A 320 -16.70 0.25 2.77
CA SER A 320 -15.58 -0.69 3.02
C SER A 320 -14.52 -0.16 3.99
N VAL A 321 -14.82 0.90 4.74
CA VAL A 321 -14.03 1.25 5.95
C VAL A 321 -14.96 1.10 7.15
N PRO A 322 -14.58 0.29 8.16
CA PRO A 322 -15.21 0.39 9.46
C PRO A 322 -15.04 1.84 9.91
N GLU A 323 -16.16 2.51 10.26
CA GLU A 323 -16.22 3.83 10.93
C GLU A 323 -14.84 4.35 11.36
N PRO A 324 -14.32 5.46 10.80
CA PRO A 324 -13.03 6.02 11.20
C PRO A 324 -12.87 5.99 12.72
N GLY A 325 -11.95 5.14 13.21
CA GLY A 325 -11.79 4.86 14.64
C GLY A 325 -12.25 3.48 15.12
N ARG A 326 -12.67 2.55 14.26
CA ARG A 326 -13.04 1.18 14.67
C ARG A 326 -12.06 0.13 14.14
N ARG A 327 -11.40 -0.55 15.07
CA ARG A 327 -10.36 -1.56 14.84
C ARG A 327 -10.95 -2.85 14.26
N PRO A 328 -10.22 -3.61 13.42
CA PRO A 328 -10.70 -4.90 12.93
C PRO A 328 -10.97 -5.88 14.08
N ARG A 329 -12.08 -6.62 13.98
CA ARG A 329 -12.42 -7.68 14.92
C ARG A 329 -11.55 -8.90 14.65
N LEU A 330 -10.84 -9.40 15.65
CA LEU A 330 -9.91 -10.52 15.50
C LEU A 330 -10.22 -11.63 16.51
N LEU A 331 -10.34 -12.86 16.02
CA LEU A 331 -10.33 -14.07 16.85
C LEU A 331 -9.20 -14.97 16.39
N VAL A 332 -8.41 -15.46 17.35
CA VAL A 332 -7.32 -16.41 17.10
C VAL A 332 -7.72 -17.79 17.61
N THR A 333 -7.50 -18.83 16.81
CA THR A 333 -7.50 -20.23 17.26
C THR A 333 -6.08 -20.77 17.15
N THR A 334 -5.52 -21.26 18.25
CA THR A 334 -4.09 -21.60 18.35
C THR A 334 -3.89 -22.95 19.04
N ASP A 335 -2.96 -23.74 18.51
CA ASP A 335 -2.46 -24.98 19.07
C ASP A 335 -1.26 -24.75 20.01
N ILE A 336 -1.21 -23.58 20.65
CA ILE A 336 -0.19 -23.18 21.63
C ILE A 336 0.19 -24.31 22.58
N GLY A 337 1.49 -24.51 22.74
CA GLY A 337 2.04 -25.53 23.63
C GLY A 337 2.52 -26.83 22.97
N GLY A 338 2.55 -26.88 21.62
CA GLY A 338 3.40 -27.76 20.83
C GLY A 338 4.68 -27.03 20.40
N ASP A 339 4.71 -26.53 19.16
CA ASP A 339 5.80 -25.69 18.67
C ASP A 339 5.81 -24.36 19.45
N PRO A 340 6.97 -23.87 19.91
CA PRO A 340 7.03 -22.61 20.65
C PRO A 340 6.66 -21.36 19.84
N ASP A 341 6.43 -21.46 18.53
CA ASP A 341 6.15 -20.30 17.67
C ASP A 341 4.78 -19.66 17.90
N ASP A 342 3.75 -20.39 18.31
CA ASP A 342 2.48 -19.79 18.76
C ASP A 342 2.68 -18.81 19.92
N GLN A 343 3.57 -19.13 20.87
CA GLN A 343 3.90 -18.22 21.97
C GLN A 343 4.61 -16.97 21.45
N GLN A 344 5.50 -17.12 20.47
CA GLN A 344 6.16 -16.00 19.81
C GLN A 344 5.13 -15.07 19.13
N SER A 345 4.25 -15.65 18.32
CA SER A 345 3.18 -14.95 17.61
C SER A 345 2.21 -14.26 18.57
N MET A 346 1.86 -14.90 19.70
CA MET A 346 0.98 -14.33 20.73
C MET A 346 1.62 -13.14 21.45
N ILE A 347 2.90 -13.26 21.83
CA ILE A 347 3.64 -12.15 22.46
C ILE A 347 3.71 -10.95 21.52
N ARG A 348 3.99 -11.17 20.24
CA ARG A 348 3.93 -10.08 19.26
C ARG A 348 2.52 -9.52 19.16
N LEU A 349 1.48 -10.34 19.02
CA LEU A 349 0.09 -9.86 18.93
C LEU A 349 -0.31 -8.97 20.12
N MET A 350 0.15 -9.27 21.34
CA MET A 350 -0.12 -8.40 22.51
C MET A 350 0.41 -6.98 22.31
N LEU A 351 1.55 -6.83 21.62
CA LEU A 351 2.13 -5.53 21.27
C LEU A 351 1.44 -4.84 20.09
N TYR A 352 0.49 -5.50 19.43
CA TYR A 352 -0.39 -4.94 18.40
C TYR A 352 -1.87 -4.95 18.82
N SER A 353 -2.16 -5.26 20.08
CA SER A 353 -3.53 -5.39 20.58
C SER A 353 -4.32 -4.07 20.52
N ASN A 354 -3.63 -2.92 20.49
CA ASN A 354 -4.25 -1.63 20.25
C ASN A 354 -4.77 -1.45 18.81
N GLU A 355 -4.37 -2.29 17.87
CA GLU A 355 -4.78 -2.21 16.46
C GLU A 355 -6.00 -3.10 16.17
N PHE A 356 -6.43 -3.92 17.14
CA PHE A 356 -7.53 -4.88 16.97
C PHE A 356 -8.57 -4.76 18.07
N GLU A 357 -9.83 -5.04 17.72
CA GLU A 357 -10.83 -5.52 18.66
C GLU A 357 -10.62 -7.03 18.81
N ILE A 358 -9.78 -7.46 19.77
CA ILE A 358 -9.57 -8.90 20.04
C ILE A 358 -10.86 -9.45 20.65
N GLU A 359 -11.55 -10.32 19.93
CA GLU A 359 -12.85 -10.91 20.29
C GLU A 359 -12.73 -12.32 20.87
N GLY A 360 -11.59 -12.99 20.67
CA GLY A 360 -11.35 -14.33 21.22
C GLY A 360 -9.91 -14.80 21.05
N LEU A 361 -9.40 -15.49 22.07
CA LEU A 361 -8.13 -16.23 22.04
C LEU A 361 -8.44 -17.68 22.44
N VAL A 362 -8.63 -18.54 21.44
CA VAL A 362 -9.11 -19.91 21.62
C VAL A 362 -7.94 -20.87 21.56
N ALA A 363 -7.65 -21.55 22.68
CA ALA A 363 -6.67 -22.64 22.70
C ALA A 363 -7.31 -23.92 22.17
N SER A 364 -6.90 -24.38 20.99
CA SER A 364 -7.29 -25.66 20.39
C SER A 364 -6.31 -26.78 20.78
N SER A 365 -6.49 -27.98 20.19
CA SER A 365 -5.59 -29.13 20.37
C SER A 365 -4.14 -28.71 20.15
N ALA A 366 -3.28 -28.89 21.16
CA ALA A 366 -1.91 -28.35 21.15
C ALA A 366 -0.94 -29.11 20.23
N GLY A 367 -0.04 -28.38 19.58
CA GLY A 367 0.93 -28.87 18.61
C GLY A 367 0.34 -29.40 17.30
N THR A 368 1.19 -29.95 16.44
CA THR A 368 0.76 -30.59 15.19
C THR A 368 0.35 -32.06 15.40
N PRO A 369 -0.38 -32.71 14.47
CA PRO A 369 -0.81 -34.10 14.63
C PRO A 369 0.37 -35.05 14.90
N GLY A 370 0.38 -35.69 16.08
CA GLY A 370 1.40 -36.66 16.49
C GLY A 370 2.63 -36.06 17.15
N GLU A 371 2.70 -34.74 17.33
CA GLU A 371 3.81 -34.06 17.99
C GLU A 371 3.83 -34.30 19.51
N LEU A 372 2.66 -34.19 20.14
CA LEU A 372 2.48 -34.47 21.56
C LEU A 372 1.97 -35.89 21.78
N LYS A 373 2.38 -36.50 22.90
CA LYS A 373 1.93 -37.84 23.30
C LYS A 373 0.46 -37.87 23.74
N GLU A 374 -0.06 -36.74 24.21
CA GLU A 374 -1.40 -36.60 24.76
C GLU A 374 -2.16 -35.48 24.04
N SER A 375 -3.43 -35.74 23.75
CA SER A 375 -4.38 -34.75 23.25
C SER A 375 -4.74 -33.78 24.38
N VAL A 376 -4.27 -32.54 24.31
CA VAL A 376 -4.49 -31.50 25.34
C VAL A 376 -4.77 -30.13 24.71
N VAL A 377 -5.34 -29.22 25.50
CA VAL A 377 -5.41 -27.77 25.19
C VAL A 377 -4.61 -27.01 26.25
N ARG A 378 -4.01 -25.87 25.90
CA ARG A 378 -3.17 -25.07 26.83
C ARG A 378 -3.55 -23.59 26.96
N PRO A 379 -4.79 -23.25 27.36
CA PRO A 379 -5.21 -21.86 27.56
C PRO A 379 -4.40 -21.12 28.64
N GLU A 380 -3.77 -21.83 29.57
CA GLU A 380 -2.88 -21.28 30.59
C GLU A 380 -1.65 -20.57 30.02
N LEU A 381 -1.13 -21.01 28.86
CA LEU A 381 -0.02 -20.32 28.19
C LEU A 381 -0.47 -18.96 27.63
N ILE A 382 -1.69 -18.89 27.11
CA ILE A 382 -2.29 -17.61 26.67
C ILE A 382 -2.47 -16.69 27.89
N ARG A 383 -3.00 -17.20 29.01
CA ARG A 383 -3.18 -16.42 30.25
C ARG A 383 -1.87 -15.84 30.73
N GLN A 384 -0.80 -16.63 30.79
CA GLN A 384 0.52 -16.18 31.21
C GLN A 384 1.04 -15.01 30.36
N ILE A 385 0.85 -15.07 29.04
CA ILE A 385 1.27 -14.01 28.11
C ILE A 385 0.41 -12.75 28.29
N VAL A 386 -0.91 -12.89 28.44
CA VAL A 386 -1.83 -11.76 28.66
C VAL A 386 -1.58 -11.07 30.01
N GLU A 387 -1.27 -11.84 31.05
CA GLU A 387 -0.86 -11.30 32.35
C GLU A 387 0.43 -10.50 32.24
N ALA A 388 1.46 -11.04 31.57
CA ALA A 388 2.70 -10.31 31.32
C ALA A 388 2.50 -9.05 30.44
N TYR A 389 1.55 -9.09 29.51
CA TYR A 389 1.11 -7.90 28.78
C TYR A 389 0.52 -6.84 29.71
N GLY A 390 -0.30 -7.25 30.69
CA GLY A 390 -0.86 -6.35 31.70
C GLY A 390 0.20 -5.55 32.45
N GLU A 391 1.35 -6.16 32.75
CA GLU A 391 2.47 -5.50 33.44
C GLU A 391 3.19 -4.44 32.60
N VAL A 392 3.19 -4.59 31.26
CA VAL A 392 3.82 -3.61 30.35
C VAL A 392 2.83 -2.57 29.82
N ARG A 393 1.53 -2.85 29.86
CA ARG A 393 0.47 -1.98 29.34
C ARG A 393 0.52 -0.53 29.85
N PRO A 394 0.77 -0.24 31.14
CA PRO A 394 0.88 1.15 31.63
C PRO A 394 1.95 1.99 30.92
N ARG A 395 2.95 1.34 30.31
CA ARG A 395 3.96 2.00 29.47
C ARG A 395 3.46 2.15 28.04
N LEU A 396 2.86 1.11 27.47
CA LEU A 396 2.30 1.09 26.12
C LEU A 396 1.25 2.20 25.88
N VAL A 397 0.35 2.44 26.84
CA VAL A 397 -0.69 3.49 26.74
C VAL A 397 -0.15 4.91 26.63
N LYS A 398 1.14 5.14 26.90
CA LYS A 398 1.79 6.45 26.73
C LYS A 398 2.18 6.72 25.27
N HIS A 399 2.18 5.68 24.43
CA HIS A 399 2.69 5.73 23.06
C HIS A 399 1.59 5.63 21.99
N ALA A 400 0.46 5.03 22.33
CA ALA A 400 -0.71 4.91 21.46
C ALA A 400 -1.98 4.75 22.30
N GLU A 401 -3.13 5.05 21.70
CA GLU A 401 -4.45 4.86 22.29
C GLU A 401 -4.94 3.41 22.12
N ASP A 402 -6.12 3.10 22.65
CA ASP A 402 -6.88 1.85 22.39
C ASP A 402 -6.27 0.52 22.86
N TRP A 403 -5.26 0.52 23.72
CA TRP A 403 -4.74 -0.71 24.34
C TRP A 403 -5.81 -1.37 25.23
N PRO A 404 -6.23 -2.62 24.96
CA PRO A 404 -7.24 -3.31 25.76
C PRO A 404 -6.74 -3.60 27.17
N GLU A 405 -7.64 -3.59 28.15
CA GLU A 405 -7.28 -4.01 29.52
C GLU A 405 -6.94 -5.51 29.54
N ALA A 406 -5.92 -5.92 30.31
CA ALA A 406 -5.56 -7.33 30.41
C ALA A 406 -6.73 -8.19 30.92
N LYS A 407 -7.52 -7.66 31.86
CA LYS A 407 -8.76 -8.31 32.35
C LYS A 407 -9.77 -8.56 31.23
N GLU A 408 -9.89 -7.65 30.27
CA GLU A 408 -10.77 -7.82 29.12
C GLU A 408 -10.29 -8.98 28.25
N LEU A 409 -8.98 -9.01 27.92
CA LEU A 409 -8.38 -10.08 27.13
C LEU A 409 -8.50 -11.45 27.83
N LEU A 410 -8.24 -11.51 29.14
CA LEU A 410 -8.38 -12.74 29.94
C LEU A 410 -9.80 -13.33 29.86
N SER A 411 -10.83 -12.47 29.86
CA SER A 411 -12.23 -12.91 29.75
C SER A 411 -12.58 -13.55 28.38
N LYS A 412 -11.78 -13.24 27.36
CA LYS A 412 -11.95 -13.71 25.97
C LYS A 412 -11.11 -14.95 25.65
N ILE A 413 -10.36 -15.47 26.62
CA ILE A 413 -9.66 -16.76 26.49
C ILE A 413 -10.69 -17.89 26.60
N LYS A 414 -10.62 -18.83 25.66
CA LYS A 414 -11.55 -19.97 25.56
C LYS A 414 -10.79 -21.26 25.32
N SER A 415 -11.36 -22.37 25.77
CA SER A 415 -10.84 -23.71 25.49
C SER A 415 -11.62 -24.38 24.35
N GLY A 416 -10.88 -24.87 23.37
CA GLY A 416 -11.38 -25.72 22.29
C GLY A 416 -11.32 -27.21 22.63
N ASN A 417 -11.31 -28.04 21.60
CA ASN A 417 -11.25 -29.48 21.70
C ASN A 417 -9.79 -29.94 21.79
N ALA A 418 -9.49 -30.78 22.77
CA ALA A 418 -8.19 -31.42 22.89
C ALA A 418 -7.93 -32.41 21.74
N ASN A 419 -9.00 -32.96 21.16
CA ASN A 419 -8.95 -33.81 19.97
C ASN A 419 -9.18 -32.98 18.71
N ARG A 420 -8.63 -33.44 17.59
CA ARG A 420 -8.66 -32.73 16.30
C ARG A 420 -9.15 -33.59 15.14
N GLY A 421 -9.45 -32.94 14.02
CA GLY A 421 -9.83 -33.58 12.77
C GLY A 421 -11.29 -34.02 12.72
N ARG A 422 -11.67 -34.75 11.65
CA ARG A 422 -13.08 -35.09 11.35
C ARG A 422 -13.82 -35.82 12.48
N LYS A 423 -13.12 -36.64 13.28
CA LYS A 423 -13.72 -37.39 14.40
C LYS A 423 -14.05 -36.52 15.60
N ALA A 424 -13.48 -35.32 15.69
CA ALA A 424 -13.74 -34.34 16.73
C ALA A 424 -14.82 -33.32 16.33
N ILE A 425 -15.53 -33.56 15.22
CA ILE A 425 -16.57 -32.68 14.67
C ILE A 425 -17.87 -33.46 14.55
N GLY A 426 -18.95 -32.94 15.13
CA GLY A 426 -20.27 -33.55 15.06
C GLY A 426 -21.12 -33.30 16.29
N GLN A 427 -22.20 -34.08 16.42
CA GLN A 427 -23.05 -34.03 17.60
C GLN A 427 -22.25 -34.43 18.85
N GLY A 428 -22.39 -33.66 19.93
CA GLY A 428 -21.68 -33.91 21.19
C GLY A 428 -20.24 -33.37 21.25
N HIS A 429 -19.76 -32.71 20.19
CA HIS A 429 -18.40 -32.15 20.13
C HIS A 429 -18.33 -30.63 20.30
N ASP A 430 -19.41 -29.96 20.73
CA ASP A 430 -19.36 -28.53 20.98
C ASP A 430 -18.45 -28.20 22.17
N THR A 431 -17.62 -27.18 22.01
CA THR A 431 -16.65 -26.72 23.00
C THR A 431 -17.01 -25.31 23.45
N GLU A 432 -16.27 -24.78 24.44
CA GLU A 432 -16.36 -23.35 24.75
C GLU A 432 -15.91 -22.52 23.54
N GLY A 433 -14.83 -22.92 22.88
CA GLY A 433 -14.27 -22.29 21.68
C GLY A 433 -15.26 -22.22 20.50
N SER A 434 -15.84 -23.35 20.08
CA SER A 434 -16.75 -23.39 18.93
C SER A 434 -18.04 -22.60 19.19
N LYS A 435 -18.60 -22.66 20.39
CA LYS A 435 -19.74 -21.83 20.80
C LYS A 435 -19.39 -20.33 20.83
N TRP A 436 -18.17 -20.00 21.26
CA TRP A 436 -17.69 -18.62 21.27
C TRP A 436 -17.52 -18.07 19.86
N ILE A 437 -16.96 -18.84 18.94
CA ILE A 437 -16.86 -18.47 17.51
C ILE A 437 -18.25 -18.13 16.97
N ILE A 438 -19.25 -19.00 17.17
CA ILE A 438 -20.63 -18.74 16.71
C ILE A 438 -21.14 -17.42 17.28
N ARG A 439 -21.00 -17.21 18.59
CA ARG A 439 -21.44 -15.98 19.27
C ARG A 439 -20.78 -14.72 18.69
N GLN A 440 -19.48 -14.77 18.42
CA GLN A 440 -18.74 -13.60 17.93
C GLN A 440 -18.99 -13.32 16.44
N VAL A 441 -19.25 -14.35 15.64
CA VAL A 441 -19.72 -14.15 14.27
C VAL A 441 -21.12 -13.54 14.27
N ASP A 442 -22.01 -14.00 15.15
CA ASP A 442 -23.38 -13.49 15.26
C ASP A 442 -23.48 -12.06 15.76
N SER A 443 -22.56 -11.63 16.64
CA SER A 443 -22.49 -10.24 17.11
C SER A 443 -21.97 -9.26 16.04
N GLY A 444 -21.47 -9.79 14.92
CA GLY A 444 -21.02 -9.02 13.76
C GLY A 444 -22.04 -8.92 12.63
N SER A 445 -21.56 -8.37 11.52
CA SER A 445 -22.29 -8.30 10.25
C SER A 445 -21.34 -8.58 9.09
N ALA A 446 -21.86 -8.64 7.86
CA ALA A 446 -21.03 -8.75 6.67
C ALA A 446 -20.13 -7.51 6.47
N GLN A 447 -20.57 -6.34 6.91
CA GLN A 447 -19.81 -5.08 6.87
C GLN A 447 -18.79 -4.97 8.02
N ARG A 448 -19.00 -5.74 9.10
CA ARG A 448 -18.10 -5.79 10.27
C ARG A 448 -17.78 -7.25 10.61
N PRO A 449 -17.13 -7.98 9.68
CA PRO A 449 -16.94 -9.41 9.84
C PRO A 449 -15.95 -9.70 10.96
N LEU A 450 -16.08 -10.87 11.56
CA LEU A 450 -15.04 -11.41 12.44
C LEU A 450 -13.89 -11.93 11.57
N ASN A 451 -12.67 -11.45 11.80
CA ASN A 451 -11.49 -12.03 11.15
C ASN A 451 -10.94 -13.14 12.04
N ILE A 452 -10.88 -14.36 11.49
CA ILE A 452 -10.47 -15.57 12.21
C ILE A 452 -9.08 -15.98 11.70
N ALA A 453 -8.09 -15.92 12.57
CA ALA A 453 -6.75 -16.40 12.33
C ALA A 453 -6.58 -17.80 12.94
N ILE A 454 -6.37 -18.80 12.08
CA ILE A 454 -6.16 -20.19 12.50
C ILE A 454 -4.66 -20.48 12.44
N TRP A 455 -4.05 -20.56 13.62
CA TRP A 455 -2.61 -20.82 13.78
C TRP A 455 -2.36 -22.34 13.71
N GLY A 456 -3.19 -23.10 14.44
CA GLY A 456 -3.16 -24.56 14.45
C GLY A 456 -4.18 -25.22 13.51
N GLY A 457 -5.03 -26.04 14.11
CA GLY A 457 -6.05 -26.82 13.40
C GLY A 457 -7.41 -26.14 13.25
N GLN A 458 -8.14 -26.46 12.19
CA GLN A 458 -9.44 -25.85 11.88
C GLN A 458 -10.62 -26.46 12.66
N THR A 459 -10.37 -27.44 13.54
CA THR A 459 -11.42 -28.21 14.24
C THR A 459 -12.48 -27.33 14.91
N GLU A 460 -12.09 -26.22 15.56
CA GLU A 460 -13.04 -25.34 16.26
C GLU A 460 -14.00 -24.62 15.31
N LEU A 461 -13.48 -24.07 14.20
CA LEU A 461 -14.30 -23.42 13.18
C LEU A 461 -15.18 -24.44 12.46
N ALA A 462 -14.63 -25.61 12.15
CA ALA A 462 -15.37 -26.71 11.54
C ALA A 462 -16.55 -27.18 12.42
N GLN A 463 -16.35 -27.28 13.75
CA GLN A 463 -17.42 -27.59 14.68
C GLN A 463 -18.46 -26.46 14.74
N ALA A 464 -18.04 -25.20 14.75
CA ALA A 464 -18.94 -24.06 14.71
C ALA A 464 -19.85 -24.08 13.47
N LEU A 465 -19.27 -24.35 12.29
CA LEU A 465 -20.00 -24.48 11.02
C LEU A 465 -20.96 -25.69 11.03
N PHE A 466 -20.53 -26.83 11.57
CA PHE A 466 -21.39 -28.00 11.74
C PHE A 466 -22.62 -27.65 12.58
N ARG A 467 -22.41 -27.01 13.75
CA ARG A 467 -23.47 -26.61 14.68
C ARG A 467 -24.43 -25.59 14.05
N VAL A 468 -23.92 -24.56 13.38
CA VAL A 468 -24.75 -23.57 12.68
C VAL A 468 -25.62 -24.21 11.61
N ARG A 469 -25.06 -25.12 10.80
CA ARG A 469 -25.84 -25.83 9.77
C ARG A 469 -26.91 -26.73 10.40
N ALA A 470 -26.59 -27.42 11.48
CA ALA A 470 -27.54 -28.28 12.19
C ALA A 470 -28.69 -27.48 12.81
N ASP A 471 -28.39 -26.33 13.42
CA ASP A 471 -29.36 -25.53 14.17
C ASP A 471 -30.18 -24.59 13.26
N ARG A 472 -29.58 -24.06 12.18
CA ARG A 472 -30.17 -22.99 11.35
C ARG A 472 -30.45 -23.41 9.91
N GLY A 473 -30.14 -24.65 9.54
CA GLY A 473 -30.29 -25.14 8.17
C GLY A 473 -29.33 -24.49 7.17
N ALA A 474 -29.56 -24.76 5.88
CA ALA A 474 -28.70 -24.31 4.80
C ALA A 474 -28.71 -22.78 4.61
N GLU A 475 -29.87 -22.14 4.68
CA GLU A 475 -30.00 -20.69 4.53
C GLU A 475 -29.31 -19.93 5.68
N GLY A 476 -29.49 -20.40 6.91
CA GLY A 476 -28.83 -19.82 8.08
C GLY A 476 -27.31 -19.95 8.01
N LEU A 477 -26.80 -21.06 7.46
CA LEU A 477 -25.37 -21.23 7.20
C LEU A 477 -24.86 -20.24 6.13
N VAL A 478 -25.59 -20.06 5.03
CA VAL A 478 -25.23 -19.09 3.98
C VAL A 478 -25.11 -17.69 4.57
N ALA A 479 -26.07 -17.26 5.41
CA ALA A 479 -26.00 -15.96 6.06
C ALA A 479 -24.84 -15.85 7.07
N PHE A 480 -24.52 -16.94 7.76
CA PHE A 480 -23.44 -17.00 8.75
C PHE A 480 -22.05 -16.86 8.10
N VAL A 481 -21.79 -17.56 6.99
CA VAL A 481 -20.47 -17.53 6.32
C VAL A 481 -20.11 -16.19 5.68
N GLN A 482 -21.08 -15.29 5.50
CA GLN A 482 -20.84 -13.92 5.04
C GLN A 482 -20.34 -12.98 6.15
N ARG A 483 -20.34 -13.41 7.42
CA ARG A 483 -20.03 -12.55 8.58
C ARG A 483 -18.64 -12.79 9.18
N PHE A 484 -17.82 -13.61 8.52
CA PHE A 484 -16.44 -13.82 8.94
C PHE A 484 -15.50 -14.00 7.75
N ARG A 485 -14.21 -13.78 7.99
CA ARG A 485 -13.11 -14.07 7.07
C ARG A 485 -12.13 -15.00 7.77
N VAL A 486 -11.47 -15.87 7.03
CA VAL A 486 -10.50 -16.83 7.58
C VAL A 486 -9.13 -16.64 6.94
N TYR A 487 -8.10 -16.66 7.76
CA TYR A 487 -6.74 -16.95 7.36
C TYR A 487 -6.30 -18.24 8.06
N ASP A 488 -5.99 -19.27 7.28
CA ASP A 488 -5.59 -20.60 7.74
C ASP A 488 -4.12 -20.87 7.43
N VAL A 489 -3.34 -21.19 8.47
CA VAL A 489 -1.91 -21.48 8.39
C VAL A 489 -1.71 -22.99 8.22
N GLY A 490 -1.38 -23.41 6.99
CA GLY A 490 -0.80 -24.72 6.74
C GLY A 490 -1.76 -25.93 6.69
N ASP A 491 -3.07 -25.74 6.84
CA ASP A 491 -4.07 -26.83 6.85
C ASP A 491 -3.73 -27.96 7.83
N GLN A 492 -3.49 -27.61 9.09
CA GLN A 492 -2.82 -28.52 10.03
C GLN A 492 -3.66 -29.75 10.43
N ASP A 493 -5.00 -29.68 10.37
CA ASP A 493 -5.87 -30.84 10.61
C ASP A 493 -6.27 -31.57 9.31
N GLY A 494 -5.85 -31.09 8.14
CA GLY A 494 -6.27 -31.63 6.83
C GLY A 494 -7.77 -31.47 6.57
N LEU A 495 -8.37 -30.40 7.11
CA LEU A 495 -9.81 -30.15 7.05
C LEU A 495 -10.20 -29.13 5.98
N ALA A 496 -9.28 -28.31 5.47
CA ALA A 496 -9.61 -27.18 4.60
C ALA A 496 -10.45 -27.63 3.38
N SER A 497 -9.99 -28.66 2.65
CA SER A 497 -10.71 -29.16 1.47
C SER A 497 -12.11 -29.68 1.81
N TRP A 498 -12.27 -30.35 2.95
CA TRP A 498 -13.58 -30.84 3.41
C TRP A 498 -14.51 -29.69 3.81
N MET A 499 -13.97 -28.67 4.50
CA MET A 499 -14.75 -27.50 4.92
C MET A 499 -15.24 -26.71 3.72
N MET A 500 -14.38 -26.47 2.73
CA MET A 500 -14.76 -25.71 1.53
C MET A 500 -15.82 -26.43 0.69
N ALA A 501 -15.76 -27.76 0.61
CA ALA A 501 -16.79 -28.56 -0.04
C ALA A 501 -18.12 -28.61 0.76
N GLY A 502 -18.03 -28.68 2.09
CA GLY A 502 -19.18 -28.84 2.97
C GLY A 502 -19.90 -27.54 3.37
N PHE A 503 -19.20 -26.40 3.27
CA PHE A 503 -19.67 -25.08 3.69
C PHE A 503 -19.26 -24.02 2.65
N PRO A 504 -19.90 -23.99 1.46
CA PRO A 504 -19.51 -23.09 0.38
C PRO A 504 -19.78 -21.62 0.73
N GLY A 505 -19.06 -20.70 0.08
CA GLY A 505 -19.27 -19.25 0.19
C GLY A 505 -18.47 -18.56 1.31
N MET A 506 -17.61 -19.28 2.02
CA MET A 506 -16.69 -18.70 3.00
C MET A 506 -15.60 -17.84 2.33
N HIS A 507 -15.31 -16.68 2.90
CA HIS A 507 -14.13 -15.90 2.56
C HIS A 507 -12.89 -16.50 3.23
N TYR A 508 -12.16 -17.34 2.50
CA TYR A 508 -11.12 -18.22 3.05
C TYR A 508 -9.77 -18.05 2.36
N VAL A 509 -8.73 -17.71 3.13
CA VAL A 509 -7.33 -17.72 2.71
C VAL A 509 -6.65 -18.94 3.34
N LEU A 510 -6.10 -19.82 2.52
CA LEU A 510 -5.23 -20.90 2.96
C LEU A 510 -3.79 -20.59 2.57
N SER A 511 -2.94 -20.30 3.55
CA SER A 511 -1.50 -20.21 3.32
C SER A 511 -0.85 -21.57 3.55
N ALA A 512 -0.69 -22.31 2.46
CA ALA A 512 -0.06 -23.62 2.45
C ALA A 512 0.60 -23.87 1.09
N ALA A 513 1.73 -24.56 1.10
CA ALA A 513 2.37 -25.02 -0.13
C ALA A 513 1.43 -25.93 -0.92
N GLU A 514 1.53 -25.88 -2.24
CA GLU A 514 0.70 -26.73 -3.09
C GLU A 514 1.00 -28.22 -2.88
N LYS A 515 0.00 -29.06 -3.14
CA LYS A 515 0.17 -30.51 -3.01
C LYS A 515 1.27 -30.97 -3.98
N GLY A 516 2.27 -31.67 -3.45
CA GLY A 516 3.43 -32.13 -4.22
C GLY A 516 4.64 -31.19 -4.15
N HIS A 517 4.49 -30.00 -3.58
CA HIS A 517 5.58 -29.09 -3.28
C HIS A 517 6.13 -29.31 -1.87
N ASP A 518 7.35 -28.83 -1.63
CA ASP A 518 7.91 -28.79 -0.28
C ASP A 518 7.05 -27.88 0.60
N ARG A 519 6.57 -28.41 1.74
CA ARG A 519 5.77 -27.63 2.70
C ARG A 519 6.46 -26.33 3.10
N ARG A 520 7.80 -26.30 3.12
CA ARG A 520 8.62 -25.14 3.45
C ARG A 520 8.47 -23.96 2.48
N GLU A 521 7.83 -24.16 1.32
CA GLU A 521 7.55 -23.12 0.32
C GLU A 521 6.28 -22.30 0.63
N ALA A 522 5.50 -22.64 1.65
CA ALA A 522 4.29 -21.89 2.01
C ALA A 522 4.59 -20.42 2.33
N ALA A 523 3.74 -19.51 1.89
CA ALA A 523 3.99 -18.06 1.95
C ALA A 523 4.22 -17.55 3.38
N PHE A 524 3.44 -18.02 4.36
CA PHE A 524 3.59 -17.64 5.77
C PHE A 524 5.00 -17.91 6.32
N ARG A 525 5.70 -18.91 5.78
CA ARG A 525 7.08 -19.21 6.20
C ARG A 525 8.06 -18.13 5.78
N GLY A 526 7.68 -17.23 4.87
CA GLY A 526 8.38 -15.98 4.61
C GLY A 526 8.54 -15.08 5.84
N MET A 527 7.82 -15.34 6.93
CA MET A 527 8.07 -14.70 8.21
C MET A 527 9.52 -14.93 8.69
N TYR A 528 10.06 -16.15 8.47
CA TYR A 528 11.36 -16.58 8.98
C TYR A 528 12.29 -17.26 7.95
N LEU A 529 11.83 -17.50 6.72
CA LEU A 529 12.63 -18.03 5.60
C LEU A 529 12.68 -17.01 4.45
N SER A 530 13.72 -17.09 3.61
CA SER A 530 13.97 -16.18 2.48
C SER A 530 14.17 -14.71 2.93
N GLY A 531 14.51 -13.78 2.01
CA GLY A 531 14.82 -12.39 2.39
C GLY A 531 16.03 -12.27 3.33
N ASP A 532 16.11 -11.20 4.12
CA ASP A 532 17.17 -11.02 5.12
C ASP A 532 16.86 -11.80 6.41
N GLU A 533 17.38 -13.02 6.52
CA GLU A 533 17.16 -13.90 7.69
C GLU A 533 17.90 -13.41 8.96
N SER A 534 18.86 -12.47 8.84
CA SER A 534 19.61 -11.94 9.99
C SER A 534 18.71 -11.20 10.98
N LEU A 535 17.58 -10.66 10.51
CA LEU A 535 16.54 -10.02 11.32
C LEU A 535 15.69 -11.00 12.13
N THR A 536 15.88 -12.31 11.95
CA THR A 536 15.27 -13.37 12.77
C THR A 536 16.32 -14.08 13.65
N SER A 537 17.54 -13.55 13.66
CA SER A 537 18.66 -14.19 14.34
C SER A 537 18.55 -14.15 15.85
N ARG A 538 19.26 -15.08 16.50
CA ARG A 538 19.42 -15.07 17.96
C ARG A 538 19.90 -13.72 18.48
N ALA A 539 20.86 -13.10 17.79
CA ALA A 539 21.39 -11.80 18.16
C ALA A 539 20.32 -10.70 18.10
N TRP A 540 19.52 -10.68 17.03
CA TRP A 540 18.40 -9.74 16.90
C TRP A 540 17.36 -9.94 18.01
N VAL A 541 16.93 -11.18 18.24
CA VAL A 541 15.94 -11.51 19.28
C VAL A 541 16.44 -11.13 20.68
N THR A 542 17.71 -11.43 21.00
CA THR A 542 18.29 -11.04 22.30
C THR A 542 18.34 -9.53 22.46
N LYS A 543 18.76 -8.81 21.42
CA LYS A 543 18.91 -7.35 21.45
C LYS A 543 17.58 -6.62 21.58
N HIS A 544 16.55 -7.06 20.87
CA HIS A 544 15.31 -6.32 20.73
C HIS A 544 14.17 -6.88 21.58
N ILE A 545 14.04 -8.22 21.70
CA ILE A 545 12.92 -8.84 22.41
C ILE A 545 13.26 -9.12 23.87
N LEU A 546 14.26 -9.98 24.12
CA LEU A 546 14.51 -10.48 25.48
C LEU A 546 14.97 -9.40 26.46
N SER A 547 15.64 -8.36 25.97
CA SER A 547 16.14 -7.24 26.78
C SER A 547 15.08 -6.20 27.13
N SER A 548 13.87 -6.32 26.59
CA SER A 548 12.90 -5.21 26.59
C SER A 548 11.98 -5.15 27.81
N SER A 549 11.53 -6.31 28.31
CA SER A 549 10.45 -6.38 29.31
C SER A 549 10.19 -7.81 29.81
N GLN A 550 9.34 -7.93 30.84
CA GLN A 550 8.82 -9.22 31.32
C GLN A 550 8.01 -9.96 30.25
N LEU A 551 7.26 -9.25 29.41
CA LEU A 551 6.57 -9.84 28.25
C LEU A 551 7.58 -10.42 27.25
N GLY A 552 8.66 -9.69 26.97
CA GLY A 552 9.76 -10.16 26.13
C GLY A 552 10.49 -11.38 26.71
N ALA A 553 10.59 -11.50 28.04
CA ALA A 553 11.21 -12.64 28.71
C ALA A 553 10.45 -13.96 28.52
N LEU A 554 9.15 -13.92 28.21
CA LEU A 554 8.35 -15.09 27.86
C LEU A 554 8.58 -15.59 26.44
N TYR A 555 9.30 -14.83 25.59
CA TYR A 555 9.51 -15.18 24.20
C TYR A 555 10.44 -16.39 24.07
N PRO A 556 9.95 -17.57 23.64
CA PRO A 556 10.79 -18.76 23.57
C PRO A 556 11.79 -18.65 22.42
N THR A 557 12.95 -19.26 22.57
CA THR A 557 14.10 -19.04 21.68
C THR A 557 14.67 -20.33 21.11
N LYS A 558 14.04 -21.46 21.44
CA LYS A 558 14.39 -22.78 20.93
C LYS A 558 13.28 -23.20 19.97
N THR A 559 13.44 -22.86 18.70
CA THR A 559 12.50 -23.21 17.63
C THR A 559 13.23 -23.97 16.54
N TRP A 560 12.57 -24.89 15.84
CA TRP A 560 13.20 -25.61 14.74
C TRP A 560 12.93 -24.93 13.39
N THR A 561 13.98 -24.52 12.67
CA THR A 561 13.82 -23.80 11.39
C THR A 561 14.87 -24.16 10.34
N LYS A 562 14.96 -25.41 9.88
CA LYS A 562 15.76 -25.65 8.65
C LYS A 562 14.97 -25.14 7.42
N PRO A 563 15.58 -24.36 6.50
CA PRO A 563 17.02 -24.12 6.34
C PRO A 563 17.59 -22.86 7.04
N ASN A 564 16.80 -22.02 7.69
CA ASN A 564 17.30 -20.81 8.38
C ASN A 564 18.39 -21.17 9.42
N PRO A 565 19.61 -20.60 9.29
CA PRO A 565 20.76 -20.99 10.09
C PRO A 565 20.71 -20.53 11.55
N HIS A 566 19.75 -19.68 11.93
CA HIS A 566 19.72 -19.05 13.26
C HIS A 566 18.88 -19.80 14.30
N GLY A 567 17.84 -20.53 13.90
CA GLY A 567 17.08 -21.42 14.81
C GLY A 567 16.36 -20.75 15.99
N CYS A 568 16.02 -19.45 15.90
CA CYS A 568 15.55 -18.67 17.08
C CYS A 568 14.13 -18.08 16.97
N MET A 569 13.71 -17.68 15.78
CA MET A 569 12.41 -17.05 15.54
C MET A 569 11.73 -17.72 14.36
N LYS A 570 10.47 -18.10 14.56
CA LYS A 570 9.56 -18.60 13.53
C LYS A 570 8.42 -17.61 13.35
N GLU A 571 7.63 -17.45 14.40
CA GLU A 571 6.37 -16.69 14.34
C GLU A 571 5.52 -17.08 13.11
N GLY A 572 5.46 -18.37 12.77
CA GLY A 572 4.86 -18.85 11.52
C GLY A 572 3.40 -18.39 11.34
N ASP A 573 2.71 -18.14 12.44
CA ASP A 573 1.31 -17.73 12.45
C ASP A 573 1.12 -16.22 12.40
N THR A 574 2.17 -15.44 12.64
CA THR A 574 2.08 -13.98 12.65
C THR A 574 1.56 -13.38 11.34
N PRO A 575 1.94 -13.89 10.14
CA PRO A 575 1.33 -13.47 8.88
C PRO A 575 -0.21 -13.54 8.86
N SER A 576 -0.82 -14.47 9.61
CA SER A 576 -2.27 -14.66 9.61
C SER A 576 -3.04 -13.46 10.19
N TRP A 577 -2.49 -12.78 11.19
CA TRP A 577 -3.08 -11.57 11.75
C TRP A 577 -2.46 -10.30 11.18
N PHE A 578 -1.22 -10.33 10.67
CA PHE A 578 -0.72 -9.27 9.79
C PHE A 578 -1.62 -9.05 8.57
N PHE A 579 -2.21 -10.11 8.03
CA PHE A 579 -3.16 -10.02 6.93
C PHE A 579 -4.38 -9.14 7.25
N PHE A 580 -4.79 -9.10 8.53
CA PHE A 580 -5.90 -8.28 8.99
C PHE A 580 -5.46 -6.97 9.66
N LEU A 581 -4.15 -6.75 9.80
CA LEU A 581 -3.57 -5.56 10.41
C LEU A 581 -3.64 -4.38 9.42
N PRO A 582 -4.29 -3.25 9.76
CA PRO A 582 -4.36 -2.10 8.85
C PRO A 582 -2.99 -1.57 8.43
N LEU A 583 -2.03 -1.51 9.36
CA LEU A 583 -0.63 -1.15 9.08
C LEU A 583 0.07 -2.16 8.14
N GLY A 584 -0.35 -3.42 8.15
CA GLY A 584 0.20 -4.47 7.30
C GLY A 584 -0.09 -4.26 5.80
N GLY A 585 -1.03 -3.39 5.45
CA GLY A 585 -1.28 -2.95 4.07
C GLY A 585 -2.05 -3.94 3.19
N ASN A 586 -2.36 -5.14 3.69
CA ASN A 586 -3.27 -6.07 3.03
C ASN A 586 -4.68 -5.47 2.93
N ASN A 587 -5.43 -5.88 1.91
CA ASN A 587 -6.86 -5.66 1.83
C ASN A 587 -7.59 -6.98 2.14
N PRO A 588 -8.21 -7.14 3.32
CA PRO A 588 -8.89 -8.37 3.67
C PRO A 588 -10.08 -8.74 2.77
N ASP A 589 -10.67 -7.77 2.04
CA ASP A 589 -11.73 -8.01 1.05
C ASP A 589 -11.20 -8.48 -0.31
N ASP A 590 -9.91 -8.26 -0.56
CA ASP A 590 -9.25 -8.73 -1.76
C ASP A 590 -7.83 -9.23 -1.44
N PRO A 591 -7.71 -10.52 -1.02
CA PRO A 591 -6.43 -11.16 -0.72
C PRO A 591 -5.41 -11.19 -1.86
N THR A 592 -5.75 -10.74 -3.06
CA THR A 592 -4.79 -10.57 -4.16
C THR A 592 -3.90 -9.33 -4.01
N HIS A 593 -4.25 -8.42 -3.09
CA HIS A 593 -3.39 -7.31 -2.70
C HIS A 593 -2.27 -7.77 -1.75
N ALA A 594 -1.04 -7.34 -2.05
CA ALA A 594 0.10 -7.62 -1.20
C ALA A 594 0.07 -6.80 0.09
N GLY A 595 0.61 -7.39 1.15
CA GLY A 595 0.91 -6.74 2.42
C GLY A 595 1.73 -7.68 3.30
N TRP A 596 1.89 -7.33 4.58
CA TRP A 596 2.71 -8.09 5.53
C TRP A 596 2.23 -9.53 5.75
N GLY A 597 0.93 -9.78 5.61
CA GLY A 597 0.34 -11.12 5.67
C GLY A 597 0.47 -11.93 4.37
N GLY A 598 1.17 -11.42 3.36
CA GLY A 598 1.40 -12.10 2.08
C GLY A 598 0.52 -11.59 0.95
N ARG A 599 0.50 -12.34 -0.16
CA ARG A 599 -0.34 -12.11 -1.35
C ARG A 599 -0.83 -13.44 -1.87
N PHE A 600 -2.11 -13.51 -2.22
CA PHE A 600 -2.77 -14.75 -2.59
C PHE A 600 -3.37 -14.70 -3.99
N ARG A 601 -3.60 -15.87 -4.58
CA ARG A 601 -4.36 -16.02 -5.83
C ARG A 601 -5.72 -16.61 -5.52
N LYS A 602 -6.74 -16.16 -6.24
CA LYS A 602 -8.08 -16.75 -6.17
C LYS A 602 -8.10 -18.08 -6.91
N THR A 603 -8.71 -19.11 -6.32
CA THR A 603 -8.93 -20.42 -6.95
C THR A 603 -10.22 -20.40 -7.78
N GLU A 604 -10.39 -21.40 -8.64
CA GLU A 604 -11.63 -21.60 -9.40
C GLU A 604 -12.87 -21.78 -8.50
N GLN A 605 -12.66 -22.28 -7.28
CA GLN A 605 -13.70 -22.51 -6.28
C GLN A 605 -13.96 -21.27 -5.40
N GLY A 606 -13.29 -20.14 -5.68
CA GLY A 606 -13.59 -18.83 -5.08
C GLY A 606 -12.83 -18.49 -3.79
N TRP A 607 -12.08 -19.43 -3.21
CA TRP A 607 -11.19 -19.20 -2.06
C TRP A 607 -9.78 -18.81 -2.51
N TYR A 608 -8.88 -18.54 -1.56
CA TYR A 608 -7.56 -17.97 -1.85
C TYR A 608 -6.43 -18.88 -1.36
N ARG A 609 -5.34 -18.91 -2.13
CA ARG A 609 -4.12 -19.70 -1.85
C ARG A 609 -2.85 -18.93 -2.13
N ASP A 610 -1.73 -19.42 -1.62
CA ASP A 610 -0.39 -18.91 -1.92
C ASP A 610 -0.19 -18.72 -3.44
N THR A 611 0.42 -17.59 -3.81
CA THR A 611 0.68 -17.22 -5.20
C THR A 611 2.10 -17.53 -5.63
N GLY A 612 2.26 -18.06 -6.84
CA GLY A 612 3.57 -18.25 -7.48
C GLY A 612 4.08 -17.03 -8.26
N LEU A 613 3.34 -15.90 -8.25
CA LEU A 613 3.65 -14.72 -9.07
C LEU A 613 5.02 -14.06 -8.76
N ASP A 614 5.61 -14.34 -7.59
CA ASP A 614 6.91 -13.78 -7.16
C ASP A 614 8.07 -14.81 -7.22
N ASN A 615 7.91 -15.89 -8.00
CA ASN A 615 8.79 -17.07 -8.09
C ASN A 615 8.88 -17.90 -6.80
N ASP A 616 8.97 -17.26 -5.63
CA ASP A 616 8.96 -17.88 -4.31
C ASP A 616 7.80 -17.28 -3.49
N PRO A 617 6.76 -18.04 -3.14
CA PRO A 617 5.61 -17.53 -2.38
C PRO A 617 5.99 -16.87 -1.05
N ARG A 618 7.10 -17.30 -0.42
CA ARG A 618 7.61 -16.70 0.82
C ARG A 618 7.98 -15.24 0.67
N ASN A 619 8.40 -14.82 -0.52
CA ASN A 619 8.76 -13.43 -0.80
C ASN A 619 7.57 -12.48 -0.68
N THR A 620 6.33 -12.99 -0.76
CA THR A 620 5.14 -12.17 -0.53
C THR A 620 5.07 -11.64 0.90
N VAL A 621 5.69 -12.34 1.86
CA VAL A 621 5.80 -11.95 3.28
C VAL A 621 7.18 -11.37 3.56
N SER A 622 8.27 -12.08 3.20
CA SER A 622 9.64 -11.72 3.63
C SER A 622 10.14 -10.39 3.09
N ARG A 623 9.59 -9.91 1.97
CA ARG A 623 9.92 -8.59 1.40
C ARG A 623 9.57 -7.41 2.33
N TRP A 624 8.68 -7.64 3.31
CA TRP A 624 8.25 -6.63 4.28
C TRP A 624 8.96 -6.77 5.64
N ARG A 625 9.93 -7.70 5.76
CA ARG A 625 10.55 -8.04 7.04
C ARG A 625 11.24 -6.89 7.71
N GLU A 626 11.94 -6.07 6.96
CA GLU A 626 12.57 -4.86 7.50
C GLU A 626 11.54 -3.97 8.20
N ASP A 627 10.38 -3.76 7.56
CA ASP A 627 9.32 -2.91 8.09
C ASP A 627 8.69 -3.49 9.37
N TYR A 628 8.24 -4.74 9.33
CA TYR A 628 7.55 -5.33 10.48
C TYR A 628 8.49 -5.67 11.63
N GLN A 629 9.78 -5.93 11.37
CA GLN A 629 10.77 -6.09 12.44
C GLN A 629 11.14 -4.75 13.07
N ALA A 630 11.27 -3.69 12.27
CA ALA A 630 11.50 -2.35 12.81
C ALA A 630 10.31 -1.86 13.66
N ASP A 631 9.08 -2.13 13.22
CA ASP A 631 7.88 -1.79 13.99
C ASP A 631 7.79 -2.60 15.29
N PHE A 632 8.08 -3.90 15.23
CA PHE A 632 8.09 -4.75 16.42
C PHE A 632 9.15 -4.31 17.44
N ALA A 633 10.37 -4.03 16.99
CA ALA A 633 11.44 -3.49 17.85
C ALA A 633 11.01 -2.18 18.52
N ARG A 634 10.34 -1.28 17.77
CA ARG A 634 9.83 -0.01 18.32
C ARG A 634 8.77 -0.23 19.40
N ARG A 635 7.84 -1.16 19.21
CA ARG A 635 6.79 -1.50 20.18
C ARG A 635 7.37 -2.19 21.43
N LEU A 636 8.42 -3.00 21.26
CA LEU A 636 9.17 -3.55 22.40
C LEU A 636 9.92 -2.46 23.19
N ASP A 637 10.44 -1.43 22.51
CA ASP A 637 11.05 -0.28 23.18
C ASP A 637 10.04 0.53 24.02
N TRP A 638 8.75 0.50 23.68
CA TRP A 638 7.68 1.11 24.49
C TRP A 638 7.45 0.37 25.82
N CYS A 639 7.89 -0.88 25.95
CA CYS A 639 7.77 -1.64 27.19
C CYS A 639 8.88 -1.34 28.19
N ARG A 640 9.93 -0.61 27.81
CA ARG A 640 11.09 -0.35 28.67
C ARG A 640 10.79 0.70 29.72
N GLU A 641 11.35 0.52 30.91
CA GLU A 641 11.45 1.59 31.91
C GLU A 641 12.46 2.62 31.39
N ARG A 642 12.05 3.89 31.32
CA ARG A 642 12.94 5.02 31.05
C ARG A 642 13.10 5.85 32.31
#